data_AF-A0A3M1Y645-F1
#
_entry.id   AF-A0A3M1Y645-F1
#
_cell.length_a   1.000
_cell.length_b   1.000
_cell.length_c   1.000
_cell.angle_alpha   90.00
_cell.angle_beta   90.00
_cell.angle_gamma   90.00
#
_symmetry.space_group_name_H-M   'P 1'
#
loop_
_entity.id
_entity.type
_entity.pdbx_description
1 polymer ?
#
loop_
_entity_poly.entity_id
_entity_poly.type
_entity_poly.pdbx_seq_one_letter_code
_entity_poly.pdbx_strand_id
1 'polypeptide(L)'
;ILWDLNTYTALRRYDVVHTDGITAILFNPDGTRILSGGRDNRVILWDTFSGQALDVFIAPAPVTALAYNNTDTAFASGSEDGTINIWSTGVTLTGHESAVTALAFSPLTNTHILAADENGTLRLWNFSQGREIHRFRDQGEAIHAVIYTPDGRTFFTGNTDGIITRWDVFSRKALNTLGGHEEAITAFSISADGLLLLSGSQDGTARVWDIQETETITTLSAHEGNRHAIAIYTPDNRLILSGAEDGQLLLWEPTTGLIYQEFNTDSAVNALAFSPDGQTFLSGHADGKLIVWETRSGIQQQTLISGNDAAVNAIVYLAGHQAIAGYANGGLIRWDLSSGQPVMAYGPSTGKDSFGHTRAVNAAAVSPNGVYLLSASDDGTILVWAVEDGTVVNEFKGHNSGVTSIRFNATGTRAVSGGRDNGSVILWNVEGNIGARTSRDSQIRTFSGHDGTITAVDFSHDGSKILTAATDGTLRLWDTTTGFEVRRFAISEPHGINSAMFSLDGQTALTTATDGSLKIWRLLLTPQDMLKWIAATRYVPEPTCAEREQFRLRPLCESGVPVATSTPFPPPQPTPTVIPPVLTIGSRAVVNTLDDAVLRVRANASLYSDVVAELADGEVVSIIDGPVETEDYVWWLIRLADGTEGWAVEFVAESNVRTLVPLDF
;
A
#
# COMPACT_ATOMS: atom_id res chain seq x y z
N ILE A 1 6.24 -35.83 -5.45
CA ILE A 1 4.79 -36.11 -5.64
C ILE A 1 4.19 -34.84 -6.19
N LEU A 2 3.43 -34.92 -7.28
CA LEU A 2 2.69 -33.79 -7.83
C LEU A 2 1.32 -33.71 -7.16
N TRP A 3 0.99 -32.56 -6.62
CA TRP A 3 -0.28 -32.27 -5.94
C TRP A 3 -1.08 -31.24 -6.72
N ASP A 4 -2.39 -31.41 -6.75
CA ASP A 4 -3.33 -30.37 -7.13
C ASP A 4 -3.74 -29.60 -5.88
N LEU A 5 -3.47 -28.30 -5.87
CA LEU A 5 -3.74 -27.42 -4.74
C LEU A 5 -5.22 -27.03 -4.63
N ASN A 6 -6.01 -27.14 -5.70
CA ASN A 6 -7.44 -26.84 -5.67
C ASN A 6 -8.24 -28.01 -5.08
N THR A 7 -7.84 -29.24 -5.40
CA THR A 7 -8.53 -30.45 -4.94
C THR A 7 -7.87 -31.10 -3.73
N TYR A 8 -6.67 -30.64 -3.36
CA TYR A 8 -5.82 -31.24 -2.33
C TYR A 8 -5.56 -32.74 -2.57
N THR A 9 -5.51 -33.15 -3.84
CA THR A 9 -5.28 -34.55 -4.22
C THR A 9 -3.88 -34.73 -4.82
N ALA A 10 -3.28 -35.88 -4.54
CA ALA A 10 -2.04 -36.27 -5.20
C ALA A 10 -2.36 -36.70 -6.63
N LEU A 11 -1.97 -35.89 -7.62
CA LEU A 11 -2.15 -36.19 -9.03
C LEU A 11 -1.26 -37.33 -9.49
N ARG A 12 0.01 -37.32 -9.03
CA ARG A 12 1.00 -38.30 -9.47
C ARG A 12 2.14 -38.50 -8.48
N ARG A 13 2.54 -39.76 -8.33
CA ARG A 13 3.79 -40.15 -7.69
C ARG A 13 4.79 -40.57 -8.77
N TYR A 14 6.02 -40.10 -8.66
CA TYR A 14 7.12 -40.41 -9.57
C TYR A 14 7.95 -41.48 -8.86
N ASP A 15 7.76 -42.74 -9.25
CA ASP A 15 8.10 -43.87 -8.37
C ASP A 15 9.54 -44.43 -8.49
N VAL A 16 10.41 -43.90 -9.35
CA VAL A 16 11.84 -44.30 -9.44
C VAL A 16 12.69 -43.20 -10.11
N VAL A 17 13.95 -42.95 -9.66
CA VAL A 17 15.25 -43.02 -10.43
C VAL A 17 16.44 -42.40 -9.66
N HIS A 18 16.22 -41.51 -8.67
CA HIS A 18 17.33 -41.14 -7.78
C HIS A 18 17.66 -42.29 -6.81
N THR A 19 18.94 -42.65 -6.70
CA THR A 19 19.43 -43.71 -5.78
C THR A 19 19.87 -43.16 -4.42
N ASP A 20 19.85 -41.84 -4.26
CA ASP A 20 20.11 -41.11 -3.02
C ASP A 20 19.16 -39.90 -2.93
N GLY A 21 19.28 -39.08 -1.89
CA GLY A 21 18.42 -37.93 -1.63
C GLY A 21 18.36 -36.93 -2.79
N ILE A 22 17.15 -36.46 -3.09
CA ILE A 22 16.88 -35.38 -4.03
C ILE A 22 17.16 -34.06 -3.30
N THR A 23 18.01 -33.22 -3.91
CA THR A 23 18.49 -31.97 -3.33
C THR A 23 17.81 -30.74 -3.94
N ALA A 24 17.40 -30.84 -5.21
CA ALA A 24 16.74 -29.75 -5.92
C ALA A 24 15.67 -30.30 -6.88
N ILE A 25 14.57 -29.54 -7.02
CA ILE A 25 13.49 -29.84 -7.97
C ILE A 25 12.89 -28.54 -8.48
N LEU A 26 12.59 -28.45 -9.78
CA LEU A 26 11.87 -27.30 -10.33
C LEU A 26 11.10 -27.66 -11.62
N PHE A 27 10.09 -26.85 -11.94
CA PHE A 27 9.38 -26.92 -13.21
C PHE A 27 10.11 -26.09 -14.28
N ASN A 28 10.04 -26.52 -15.53
CA ASN A 28 10.34 -25.62 -16.63
C ASN A 28 9.26 -24.51 -16.73
N PRO A 29 9.50 -23.41 -17.46
CA PRO A 29 8.60 -22.25 -17.46
C PRO A 29 7.15 -22.52 -17.86
N ASP A 30 6.90 -23.48 -18.75
CA ASP A 30 5.55 -23.85 -19.19
C ASP A 30 4.90 -24.97 -18.34
N GLY A 31 5.61 -25.48 -17.33
CA GLY A 31 5.15 -26.52 -16.41
C GLY A 31 5.03 -27.91 -17.02
N THR A 32 5.37 -28.10 -18.31
CA THR A 32 5.25 -29.39 -19.00
C THR A 32 6.34 -30.38 -18.58
N ARG A 33 7.44 -29.89 -17.99
CA ARG A 33 8.57 -30.68 -17.52
C ARG A 33 8.98 -30.35 -16.09
N ILE A 34 9.58 -31.33 -15.43
CA ILE A 34 10.22 -31.19 -14.13
C ILE A 34 11.70 -31.54 -14.28
N LEU A 35 12.57 -30.86 -13.56
CA LEU A 35 13.97 -31.23 -13.41
C LEU A 35 14.23 -31.56 -11.95
N SER A 36 14.88 -32.69 -11.69
CA SER A 36 15.32 -33.09 -10.37
C SER A 36 16.82 -33.34 -10.34
N GLY A 37 17.46 -32.96 -9.23
CA GLY A 37 18.88 -33.14 -8.98
C GLY A 37 19.08 -33.87 -7.66
N GLY A 38 20.08 -34.73 -7.57
CA GLY A 38 20.29 -35.56 -6.38
C GLY A 38 21.75 -35.79 -6.01
N ARG A 39 21.92 -36.34 -4.81
CA ARG A 39 23.23 -36.74 -4.25
C ARG A 39 23.89 -37.91 -4.98
N ASP A 40 23.13 -38.59 -5.83
CA ASP A 40 23.61 -39.65 -6.71
C ASP A 40 24.24 -39.13 -8.01
N ASN A 41 24.56 -37.83 -8.06
CA ASN A 41 25.11 -37.10 -9.20
C ASN A 41 24.18 -37.06 -10.42
N ARG A 42 22.90 -37.40 -10.27
CA ARG A 42 21.96 -37.40 -11.39
C ARG A 42 21.24 -36.07 -11.48
N VAL A 43 21.01 -35.64 -12.72
CA VAL A 43 19.99 -34.66 -13.08
C VAL A 43 18.99 -35.38 -13.99
N ILE A 44 17.71 -35.36 -13.64
CA ILE A 44 16.68 -36.11 -14.37
C ILE A 44 15.64 -35.12 -14.87
N LEU A 45 15.36 -35.18 -16.17
CA LEU A 45 14.29 -34.42 -16.82
C LEU A 45 13.05 -35.31 -16.93
N TRP A 46 11.92 -34.84 -16.45
CA TRP A 46 10.66 -35.57 -16.42
C TRP A 46 9.62 -34.87 -17.25
N ASP A 47 8.70 -35.64 -17.82
CA ASP A 47 7.42 -35.13 -18.30
C ASP A 47 6.45 -35.01 -17.11
N THR A 48 5.89 -33.82 -16.90
CA THR A 48 5.06 -33.52 -15.73
C THR A 48 3.82 -34.41 -15.66
N PHE A 49 3.12 -34.60 -16.78
CA PHE A 49 1.80 -35.23 -16.76
C PHE A 49 1.85 -36.75 -16.80
N SER A 50 2.74 -37.33 -17.60
CA SER A 50 2.95 -38.78 -17.69
C SER A 50 3.80 -39.32 -16.54
N GLY A 51 4.69 -38.49 -15.98
CA GLY A 51 5.67 -38.89 -14.98
C GLY A 51 6.81 -39.73 -15.52
N GLN A 52 7.00 -39.78 -16.84
CA GLN A 52 8.12 -40.49 -17.46
C GLN A 52 9.40 -39.65 -17.35
N ALA A 53 10.52 -40.32 -17.05
CA ALA A 53 11.83 -39.72 -17.22
C ALA A 53 12.12 -39.58 -18.72
N LEU A 54 12.26 -38.34 -19.18
CA LEU A 54 12.60 -37.99 -20.55
C LEU A 54 14.10 -38.19 -20.81
N ASP A 55 14.95 -37.79 -19.84
CA ASP A 55 16.41 -37.93 -19.96
C ASP A 55 17.09 -37.98 -18.58
N VAL A 56 18.31 -38.53 -18.52
CA VAL A 56 19.14 -38.63 -17.30
C VAL A 56 20.56 -38.18 -17.62
N PHE A 57 21.00 -37.14 -16.93
CA PHE A 57 22.34 -36.58 -17.03
C PHE A 57 23.17 -36.91 -15.78
N ILE A 58 24.48 -37.08 -15.95
CA ILE A 58 25.41 -37.44 -14.88
C ILE A 58 26.38 -36.29 -14.63
N ALA A 59 26.18 -35.57 -13.53
CA ALA A 59 27.08 -34.53 -13.04
C ALA A 59 28.38 -35.14 -12.50
N PRO A 60 29.49 -34.37 -12.47
CA PRO A 60 30.77 -34.84 -11.95
C PRO A 60 30.76 -35.06 -10.41
N ALA A 61 29.86 -34.39 -9.70
CA ALA A 61 29.69 -34.45 -8.25
C ALA A 61 28.20 -34.37 -7.88
N PRO A 62 27.83 -34.57 -6.59
CA PRO A 62 26.46 -34.42 -6.12
C PRO A 62 25.86 -33.07 -6.53
N VAL A 63 24.63 -33.09 -7.03
CA VAL A 63 23.94 -31.88 -7.50
C VAL A 63 23.37 -31.15 -6.30
N THR A 64 23.58 -29.84 -6.23
CA THR A 64 23.17 -28.98 -5.10
C THR A 64 22.22 -27.88 -5.53
N ALA A 65 22.31 -27.44 -6.78
CA ALA A 65 21.44 -26.40 -7.33
C ALA A 65 21.01 -26.75 -8.75
N LEU A 66 19.83 -26.28 -9.15
CA LEU A 66 19.30 -26.41 -10.49
C LEU A 66 18.72 -25.08 -10.96
N ALA A 67 18.75 -24.82 -12.27
CA ALA A 67 18.08 -23.67 -12.86
C ALA A 67 17.59 -23.95 -14.27
N TYR A 68 16.50 -23.28 -14.67
CA TYR A 68 16.01 -23.18 -16.04
C TYR A 68 16.03 -21.73 -16.50
N ASN A 69 16.23 -21.51 -17.80
CA ASN A 69 16.05 -20.19 -18.38
C ASN A 69 14.60 -19.96 -18.81
N ASN A 70 14.21 -18.69 -18.93
CA ASN A 70 12.82 -18.29 -19.19
C ASN A 70 12.29 -18.75 -20.55
N THR A 71 13.18 -19.03 -21.51
CA THR A 71 12.79 -19.46 -22.86
C THR A 71 12.76 -20.98 -23.03
N ASP A 72 12.99 -21.75 -21.95
CA ASP A 72 13.11 -23.21 -21.97
C ASP A 72 14.14 -23.75 -23.00
N THR A 73 15.18 -22.96 -23.26
CA THR A 73 16.28 -23.33 -24.19
C THR A 73 17.53 -23.79 -23.46
N ALA A 74 17.64 -23.54 -22.16
CA ALA A 74 18.77 -23.96 -21.35
C ALA A 74 18.37 -24.29 -19.91
N PHE A 75 19.04 -25.31 -19.38
CA PHE A 75 18.98 -25.70 -17.98
C PHE A 75 20.37 -26.07 -17.48
N ALA A 76 20.56 -25.89 -16.19
CA ALA A 76 21.86 -26.00 -15.54
C ALA A 76 21.79 -26.74 -14.21
N SER A 77 22.91 -27.35 -13.83
CA SER A 77 23.14 -27.85 -12.48
C SER A 77 24.42 -27.30 -11.89
N GLY A 78 24.37 -26.98 -10.60
CA GLY A 78 25.51 -26.69 -9.75
C GLY A 78 25.81 -27.92 -8.89
N SER A 79 27.08 -28.19 -8.63
CA SER A 79 27.51 -29.39 -7.92
C SER A 79 28.42 -29.06 -6.73
N GLU A 80 28.60 -30.04 -5.83
CA GLU A 80 29.46 -29.92 -4.64
C GLU A 80 30.94 -29.62 -4.96
N ASP A 81 31.41 -29.98 -6.15
CA ASP A 81 32.79 -29.73 -6.60
C ASP A 81 33.02 -28.32 -7.17
N GLY A 82 32.02 -27.43 -7.10
CA GLY A 82 32.09 -26.07 -7.61
C GLY A 82 31.83 -25.93 -9.11
N THR A 83 31.47 -27.02 -9.80
CA THR A 83 31.18 -26.98 -11.24
C THR A 83 29.74 -26.58 -11.54
N ILE A 84 29.56 -25.84 -12.64
CA ILE A 84 28.25 -25.51 -13.20
C ILE A 84 28.16 -26.14 -14.59
N ASN A 85 27.21 -27.05 -14.80
CA ASN A 85 27.01 -27.71 -16.08
C ASN A 85 25.77 -27.16 -16.77
N ILE A 86 25.91 -26.63 -17.98
CA ILE A 86 24.81 -26.21 -18.85
C ILE A 86 24.50 -27.35 -19.81
N TRP A 87 23.48 -28.12 -19.48
CA TRP A 87 23.20 -29.40 -20.15
C TRP A 87 22.70 -29.24 -21.58
N SER A 88 21.97 -28.18 -21.89
CA SER A 88 21.48 -27.93 -23.25
C SER A 88 22.59 -27.62 -24.25
N THR A 89 23.75 -27.15 -23.80
CA THR A 89 24.89 -26.77 -24.65
C THR A 89 26.12 -27.65 -24.44
N GLY A 90 26.16 -28.46 -23.38
CA GLY A 90 27.31 -29.28 -23.00
C GLY A 90 28.48 -28.48 -22.40
N VAL A 91 28.26 -27.23 -22.00
CA VAL A 91 29.30 -26.36 -21.42
C VAL A 91 29.44 -26.61 -19.93
N THR A 92 30.67 -26.85 -19.46
CA THR A 92 31.01 -26.87 -18.03
C THR A 92 31.78 -25.60 -17.67
N LEU A 93 31.27 -24.85 -16.69
CA LEU A 93 31.92 -23.66 -16.13
C LEU A 93 32.62 -24.06 -14.84
N THR A 94 33.91 -23.71 -14.75
CA THR A 94 34.76 -24.02 -13.60
C THR A 94 35.28 -22.72 -12.99
N GLY A 95 35.29 -22.63 -11.68
CA GLY A 95 35.93 -21.50 -11.03
C GLY A 95 35.58 -21.34 -9.56
N HIS A 96 34.38 -21.74 -9.13
CA HIS A 96 34.03 -21.78 -7.71
C HIS A 96 34.93 -22.79 -6.97
N GLU A 97 35.33 -22.44 -5.75
CA GLU A 97 36.26 -23.23 -4.93
C GLU A 97 35.52 -24.02 -3.84
N SER A 98 34.20 -23.87 -3.77
CA SER A 98 33.29 -24.63 -2.91
C SER A 98 32.01 -24.99 -3.67
N ALA A 99 31.14 -25.77 -3.02
CA ALA A 99 29.87 -26.23 -3.58
C ALA A 99 29.01 -25.07 -4.10
N VAL A 100 28.46 -25.22 -5.30
CA VAL A 100 27.54 -24.23 -5.89
C VAL A 100 26.16 -24.44 -5.29
N THR A 101 25.74 -23.53 -4.43
CA THR A 101 24.52 -23.64 -3.62
C THR A 101 23.30 -23.00 -4.27
N ALA A 102 23.50 -22.05 -5.19
CA ALA A 102 22.39 -21.40 -5.88
C ALA A 102 22.75 -21.03 -7.32
N LEU A 103 21.75 -21.11 -8.21
CA LEU A 103 21.86 -20.79 -9.63
C LEU A 103 20.66 -19.97 -10.10
N ALA A 104 20.89 -19.02 -11.00
CA ALA A 104 19.82 -18.24 -11.61
C ALA A 104 20.22 -17.79 -13.02
N PHE A 105 19.41 -18.13 -14.03
CA PHE A 105 19.59 -17.58 -15.38
C PHE A 105 19.13 -16.12 -15.43
N SER A 106 19.83 -15.30 -16.21
CA SER A 106 19.41 -13.92 -16.46
C SER A 106 18.13 -13.91 -17.31
N PRO A 107 17.08 -13.17 -16.91
CA PRO A 107 15.87 -13.03 -17.73
C PRO A 107 16.05 -12.03 -18.87
N LEU A 108 17.08 -11.16 -18.80
CA LEU A 108 17.41 -10.19 -19.86
C LEU A 108 18.21 -10.81 -21.01
N THR A 109 18.94 -11.90 -20.74
CA THR A 109 19.83 -12.49 -21.73
C THR A 109 19.85 -14.01 -21.61
N ASN A 110 19.61 -14.70 -22.73
CA ASN A 110 19.61 -16.16 -22.77
C ASN A 110 21.01 -16.78 -22.73
N THR A 111 22.04 -16.04 -22.33
CA THR A 111 23.45 -16.47 -22.33
C THR A 111 24.16 -16.23 -21.01
N HIS A 112 23.46 -15.72 -19.99
CA HIS A 112 24.06 -15.38 -18.70
C HIS A 112 23.46 -16.18 -17.56
N ILE A 113 24.31 -16.54 -16.59
CA ILE A 113 23.92 -17.25 -15.38
C ILE A 113 24.68 -16.71 -14.17
N LEU A 114 23.95 -16.49 -13.06
CA LEU A 114 24.51 -16.26 -11.73
C LEU A 114 24.69 -17.58 -11.01
N ALA A 115 25.80 -17.69 -10.29
CA ALA A 115 26.09 -18.82 -9.42
C ALA A 115 26.71 -18.32 -8.11
N ALA A 116 26.23 -18.88 -7.01
CA ALA A 116 26.76 -18.62 -5.68
C ALA A 116 27.27 -19.90 -5.04
N ASP A 117 28.24 -19.78 -4.13
CA ASP A 117 28.82 -20.91 -3.41
C ASP A 117 28.78 -20.76 -1.88
N GLU A 118 29.15 -21.85 -1.20
CA GLU A 118 29.21 -21.92 0.27
C GLU A 118 30.22 -20.96 0.93
N ASN A 119 31.14 -20.37 0.17
CA ASN A 119 32.08 -19.38 0.70
C ASN A 119 31.61 -17.94 0.46
N GLY A 120 30.34 -17.77 0.05
CA GLY A 120 29.76 -16.46 -0.24
C GLY A 120 30.24 -15.83 -1.54
N THR A 121 30.92 -16.57 -2.40
CA THR A 121 31.36 -16.05 -3.69
C THR A 121 30.23 -16.13 -4.70
N LEU A 122 29.79 -14.96 -5.18
CA LEU A 122 28.84 -14.84 -6.27
C LEU A 122 29.55 -14.49 -7.59
N ARG A 123 29.25 -15.23 -8.67
CA ARG A 123 29.82 -15.04 -10.01
C ARG A 123 28.75 -14.94 -11.08
N LEU A 124 28.99 -14.06 -12.04
CA LEU A 124 28.21 -13.92 -13.26
C LEU A 124 29.02 -14.44 -14.45
N TRP A 125 28.42 -15.36 -15.20
CA TRP A 125 29.05 -16.01 -16.35
C TRP A 125 28.31 -15.68 -17.65
N ASN A 126 29.05 -15.59 -18.75
CA ASN A 126 28.51 -15.77 -20.09
C ASN A 126 28.79 -17.22 -20.50
N PHE A 127 27.76 -18.06 -20.51
CA PHE A 127 27.95 -19.48 -20.75
C PHE A 127 28.04 -19.85 -22.23
N SER A 128 27.62 -18.98 -23.16
CA SER A 128 27.85 -19.22 -24.60
C SER A 128 29.30 -19.01 -25.00
N GLN A 129 30.04 -18.22 -24.21
CA GLN A 129 31.48 -17.97 -24.38
C GLN A 129 32.35 -18.72 -23.36
N GLY A 130 31.76 -19.39 -22.38
CA GLY A 130 32.48 -20.06 -21.28
C GLY A 130 33.30 -19.11 -20.41
N ARG A 131 32.89 -17.84 -20.25
CA ARG A 131 33.70 -16.78 -19.63
C ARG A 131 33.05 -16.19 -18.38
N GLU A 132 33.83 -16.03 -17.31
CA GLU A 132 33.45 -15.23 -16.13
C GLU A 132 33.41 -13.75 -16.51
N ILE A 133 32.26 -13.10 -16.29
CA ILE A 133 32.05 -11.68 -16.57
C ILE A 133 32.37 -10.84 -15.34
N HIS A 134 31.95 -11.33 -14.17
CA HIS A 134 32.11 -10.61 -12.93
C HIS A 134 32.07 -11.53 -11.71
N ARG A 135 32.71 -11.05 -10.65
CA ARG A 135 32.66 -11.63 -9.31
C ARG A 135 32.30 -10.53 -8.32
N PHE A 136 31.20 -10.75 -7.60
CA PHE A 136 30.75 -9.84 -6.56
C PHE A 136 31.50 -10.19 -5.28
N ARG A 137 32.09 -9.19 -4.60
CA ARG A 137 32.85 -9.35 -3.37
C ARG A 137 32.22 -8.49 -2.29
N ASP A 138 31.47 -9.09 -1.37
CA ASP A 138 31.02 -8.38 -0.16
C ASP A 138 30.49 -9.25 1.00
N GLN A 139 30.45 -10.57 0.88
CA GLN A 139 29.75 -11.42 1.87
C GLN A 139 30.63 -12.64 2.15
N GLY A 140 31.32 -12.67 3.28
CA GLY A 140 32.14 -13.81 3.70
C GLY A 140 31.34 -15.04 4.13
N GLU A 141 30.01 -15.00 3.96
CA GLU A 141 29.05 -15.97 4.45
C GLU A 141 28.39 -16.71 3.28
N ALA A 142 28.09 -17.99 3.48
CA ALA A 142 27.49 -18.84 2.45
C ALA A 142 26.19 -18.22 1.89
N ILE A 143 26.05 -18.22 0.57
CA ILE A 143 24.83 -17.76 -0.10
C ILE A 143 24.02 -18.99 -0.51
N HIS A 144 22.82 -19.15 0.00
CA HIS A 144 22.00 -20.34 -0.23
C HIS A 144 20.85 -20.12 -1.22
N ALA A 145 20.50 -18.86 -1.52
CA ALA A 145 19.44 -18.54 -2.46
C ALA A 145 19.81 -17.34 -3.33
N VAL A 146 19.45 -17.40 -4.61
CA VAL A 146 19.62 -16.32 -5.59
C VAL A 146 18.38 -16.24 -6.49
N ILE A 147 17.87 -15.04 -6.75
CA ILE A 147 16.76 -14.83 -7.68
C ILE A 147 16.89 -13.49 -8.41
N TYR A 148 16.58 -13.46 -9.71
CA TYR A 148 16.47 -12.23 -10.49
C TYR A 148 15.08 -11.60 -10.34
N THR A 149 15.00 -10.27 -10.43
CA THR A 149 13.72 -9.61 -10.74
C THR A 149 13.27 -9.98 -12.15
N PRO A 150 11.96 -10.05 -12.46
CA PRO A 150 11.47 -10.41 -13.79
C PRO A 150 11.99 -9.51 -14.91
N ASP A 151 12.23 -8.23 -14.60
CA ASP A 151 12.85 -7.27 -15.52
C ASP A 151 14.37 -7.47 -15.70
N GLY A 152 14.99 -8.35 -14.90
CA GLY A 152 16.40 -8.68 -14.82
C GLY A 152 17.35 -7.53 -14.53
N ARG A 153 16.84 -6.38 -14.07
CA ARG A 153 17.67 -5.22 -13.72
C ARG A 153 18.35 -5.41 -12.37
N THR A 154 17.69 -6.11 -11.45
CA THR A 154 18.22 -6.41 -10.12
C THR A 154 18.14 -7.91 -9.81
N PHE A 155 18.86 -8.34 -8.77
CA PHE A 155 18.74 -9.67 -8.21
C PHE A 155 18.95 -9.64 -6.70
N PHE A 156 18.51 -10.70 -6.02
CA PHE A 156 18.63 -10.87 -4.59
C PHE A 156 19.50 -12.08 -4.27
N THR A 157 20.26 -11.97 -3.18
CA THR A 157 21.04 -13.06 -2.57
C THR A 157 20.64 -13.22 -1.11
N GLY A 158 20.49 -14.45 -0.64
CA GLY A 158 20.18 -14.76 0.76
C GLY A 158 21.29 -15.59 1.37
N ASN A 159 21.80 -15.18 2.53
CA ASN A 159 22.96 -15.81 3.18
C ASN A 159 22.59 -16.61 4.44
N THR A 160 23.59 -17.23 5.06
CA THR A 160 23.48 -18.01 6.32
C THR A 160 22.97 -17.21 7.52
N ASP A 161 23.24 -15.91 7.56
CA ASP A 161 22.87 -15.03 8.68
C ASP A 161 21.46 -14.44 8.55
N GLY A 162 20.67 -14.90 7.58
CA GLY A 162 19.32 -14.37 7.34
C GLY A 162 19.30 -13.00 6.66
N ILE A 163 20.42 -12.55 6.11
CA ILE A 163 20.53 -11.28 5.39
C ILE A 163 20.20 -11.51 3.91
N ILE A 164 19.30 -10.68 3.40
CA ILE A 164 18.99 -10.61 1.97
C ILE A 164 19.68 -9.37 1.40
N THR A 165 20.52 -9.51 0.38
CA THR A 165 21.17 -8.38 -0.29
C THR A 165 20.58 -8.18 -1.66
N ARG A 166 20.17 -6.95 -1.98
CA ARG A 166 19.74 -6.56 -3.32
C ARG A 166 20.91 -6.01 -4.12
N TRP A 167 21.00 -6.40 -5.37
CA TRP A 167 22.08 -6.02 -6.27
C TRP A 167 21.54 -5.44 -7.57
N ASP A 168 22.23 -4.44 -8.09
CA ASP A 168 22.01 -3.95 -9.45
C ASP A 168 22.90 -4.70 -10.45
N VAL A 169 22.29 -5.22 -11.51
CA VAL A 169 22.96 -6.08 -12.49
C VAL A 169 23.98 -5.31 -13.33
N PHE A 170 23.67 -4.07 -13.68
CA PHE A 170 24.46 -3.29 -14.64
C PHE A 170 25.68 -2.64 -13.96
N SER A 171 25.45 -1.97 -12.84
CA SER A 171 26.48 -1.33 -12.01
C SER A 171 27.27 -2.33 -11.17
N ARG A 172 26.70 -3.52 -10.92
CA ARG A 172 27.30 -4.62 -10.15
C ARG A 172 27.54 -4.27 -8.68
N LYS A 173 26.75 -3.35 -8.14
CA LYS A 173 26.83 -2.90 -6.76
C LYS A 173 25.68 -3.46 -5.94
N ALA A 174 25.96 -3.72 -4.67
CA ALA A 174 24.91 -3.90 -3.68
C ALA A 174 24.15 -2.57 -3.54
N LEU A 175 22.83 -2.65 -3.54
CA LEU A 175 21.92 -1.51 -3.40
C LEU A 175 21.55 -1.31 -1.93
N ASN A 176 20.93 -2.32 -1.33
CA ASN A 176 20.53 -2.35 0.07
C ASN A 176 20.47 -3.79 0.59
N THR A 177 20.31 -3.93 1.90
CA THR A 177 20.08 -5.21 2.57
C THR A 177 18.71 -5.20 3.26
N LEU A 178 18.03 -6.33 3.24
CA LEU A 178 16.80 -6.59 3.99
C LEU A 178 17.16 -7.56 5.11
N GLY A 179 17.07 -7.08 6.35
CA GLY A 179 17.29 -7.87 7.56
C GLY A 179 15.96 -8.26 8.20
N GLY A 180 15.97 -9.34 8.97
CA GLY A 180 14.82 -9.73 9.79
C GLY A 180 14.70 -11.22 10.04
N HIS A 181 15.24 -12.05 9.15
CA HIS A 181 15.42 -13.48 9.45
C HIS A 181 16.59 -13.68 10.41
N GLU A 182 16.47 -14.65 11.31
CA GLU A 182 17.48 -14.95 12.33
C GLU A 182 18.41 -16.11 11.93
N GLU A 183 18.05 -16.85 10.88
CA GLU A 183 18.83 -17.96 10.33
C GLU A 183 18.82 -17.96 8.79
N ALA A 184 19.54 -18.91 8.20
CA ALA A 184 19.85 -18.99 6.78
C ALA A 184 18.62 -18.86 5.87
N ILE A 185 18.73 -18.02 4.84
CA ILE A 185 17.73 -17.93 3.77
C ILE A 185 17.91 -19.12 2.83
N THR A 186 16.92 -20.00 2.75
CA THR A 186 17.01 -21.25 1.98
C THR A 186 16.32 -21.19 0.63
N ALA A 187 15.37 -20.28 0.45
CA ALA A 187 14.61 -20.15 -0.78
C ALA A 187 14.12 -18.73 -1.00
N PHE A 188 14.01 -18.36 -2.28
CA PHE A 188 13.27 -17.19 -2.71
C PHE A 188 12.19 -17.56 -3.71
N SER A 189 11.13 -16.75 -3.72
CA SER A 189 10.20 -16.66 -4.84
C SER A 189 9.92 -15.19 -5.11
N ILE A 190 9.63 -14.85 -6.36
CA ILE A 190 9.27 -13.51 -6.76
C ILE A 190 7.90 -13.54 -7.40
N SER A 191 7.05 -12.57 -7.06
CA SER A 191 5.77 -12.42 -7.73
C SER A 191 5.98 -12.14 -9.23
N ALA A 192 5.04 -12.57 -10.06
CA ALA A 192 5.16 -12.46 -11.52
C ALA A 192 5.26 -10.99 -12.00
N ASP A 193 4.75 -10.05 -11.22
CA ASP A 193 4.86 -8.60 -11.46
C ASP A 193 6.21 -8.01 -10.99
N GLY A 194 7.04 -8.79 -10.28
CA GLY A 194 8.34 -8.36 -9.78
C GLY A 194 8.29 -7.45 -8.56
N LEU A 195 7.13 -7.33 -7.92
CA LEU A 195 6.90 -6.38 -6.83
C LEU A 195 7.13 -6.99 -5.45
N LEU A 196 6.93 -8.29 -5.27
CA LEU A 196 7.07 -8.95 -3.98
C LEU A 196 8.13 -10.04 -4.03
N LEU A 197 9.02 -10.03 -3.04
CA LEU A 197 9.97 -11.12 -2.76
C LEU A 197 9.41 -11.91 -1.59
N LEU A 198 9.27 -13.22 -1.76
CA LEU A 198 9.04 -14.14 -0.64
C LEU A 198 10.37 -14.81 -0.31
N SER A 199 10.83 -14.70 0.92
CA SER A 199 11.97 -15.46 1.45
C SER A 199 11.49 -16.55 2.40
N GLY A 200 12.13 -17.72 2.36
CA GLY A 200 11.98 -18.77 3.37
C GLY A 200 13.31 -18.98 4.12
N SER A 201 13.26 -19.11 5.44
CA SER A 201 14.45 -19.26 6.29
C SER A 201 14.39 -20.53 7.16
N GLN A 202 15.57 -20.98 7.60
CA GLN A 202 15.72 -22.03 8.62
C GLN A 202 15.13 -21.64 9.98
N ASP A 203 14.91 -20.34 10.23
CA ASP A 203 14.24 -19.82 11.44
C ASP A 203 12.77 -20.25 11.57
N GLY A 204 12.26 -21.02 10.59
CA GLY A 204 10.90 -21.54 10.56
C GLY A 204 9.89 -20.55 9.99
N THR A 205 10.34 -19.40 9.48
CA THR A 205 9.47 -18.36 8.94
C THR A 205 9.67 -18.15 7.44
N ALA A 206 8.61 -17.68 6.79
CA ALA A 206 8.69 -17.09 5.47
C ALA A 206 8.22 -15.64 5.54
N ARG A 207 8.91 -14.74 4.85
CA ARG A 207 8.63 -13.30 4.87
C ARG A 207 8.41 -12.77 3.47
N VAL A 208 7.43 -11.87 3.34
CA VAL A 208 7.15 -11.14 2.12
C VAL A 208 7.76 -9.76 2.24
N TRP A 209 8.52 -9.36 1.23
CA TRP A 209 9.18 -8.07 1.11
C TRP A 209 8.66 -7.38 -0.12
N ASP A 210 8.42 -6.07 -0.01
CA ASP A 210 8.20 -5.24 -1.19
C ASP A 210 9.55 -4.91 -1.84
N ILE A 211 9.73 -5.32 -3.09
CA ILE A 211 10.98 -5.25 -3.87
C ILE A 211 11.22 -3.85 -4.40
N GLN A 212 10.15 -3.13 -4.68
CA GLN A 212 10.23 -1.71 -4.90
C GLN A 212 9.98 -1.07 -3.54
N GLU A 213 10.66 0.02 -3.21
CA GLU A 213 10.26 0.83 -2.06
C GLU A 213 8.93 1.56 -2.42
N THR A 214 7.89 0.81 -2.81
CA THR A 214 6.72 1.27 -3.58
C THR A 214 5.70 2.03 -2.78
N GLU A 215 5.85 2.04 -1.45
CA GLU A 215 5.00 2.89 -0.64
C GLU A 215 5.56 4.31 -0.61
N THR A 216 6.88 4.53 -0.55
CA THR A 216 7.47 5.87 -0.72
C THR A 216 7.59 6.29 -2.18
N ILE A 217 6.69 7.16 -2.65
CA ILE A 217 6.72 7.78 -3.98
C ILE A 217 7.98 8.65 -4.16
N THR A 218 8.33 9.42 -3.12
CA THR A 218 9.49 10.31 -3.09
C THR A 218 10.03 10.40 -1.66
N THR A 219 11.36 10.43 -1.51
CA THR A 219 12.03 10.86 -0.28
C THR A 219 12.76 12.17 -0.54
N LEU A 220 12.49 13.21 0.26
CA LEU A 220 13.16 14.51 0.18
C LEU A 220 14.06 14.70 1.39
N SER A 221 15.36 14.86 1.16
CA SER A 221 16.34 15.29 2.18
C SER A 221 16.18 16.80 2.41
N ALA A 222 15.23 17.17 3.28
CA ALA A 222 14.88 18.57 3.48
C ALA A 222 15.69 19.25 4.58
N HIS A 223 15.85 18.55 5.70
CA HIS A 223 16.30 19.11 6.97
C HIS A 223 17.28 18.16 7.67
N GLU A 224 18.27 17.63 6.92
CA GLU A 224 19.19 16.61 7.41
C GLU A 224 19.85 17.01 8.75
N GLY A 225 19.66 16.17 9.78
CA GLY A 225 20.21 16.38 11.12
C GLY A 225 19.28 17.12 12.09
N ASN A 226 18.17 17.70 11.63
CA ASN A 226 17.14 18.27 12.50
C ASN A 226 16.18 17.20 12.99
N ARG A 227 16.01 17.09 14.31
CA ARG A 227 15.20 16.03 14.94
C ARG A 227 13.69 16.28 14.86
N HIS A 228 13.29 17.53 14.67
CA HIS A 228 11.89 17.95 14.66
C HIS A 228 11.60 18.79 13.41
N ALA A 229 11.14 18.11 12.35
CA ALA A 229 10.61 18.72 11.15
C ALA A 229 9.11 18.44 11.01
N ILE A 230 8.38 19.41 10.47
CA ILE A 230 6.96 19.31 10.14
C ILE A 230 6.75 19.67 8.67
N ALA A 231 5.71 19.12 8.05
CA ALA A 231 5.38 19.44 6.66
C ALA A 231 3.88 19.37 6.42
N ILE A 232 3.41 20.21 5.50
CA ILE A 232 2.01 20.23 5.03
C ILE A 232 1.94 20.39 3.52
N TYR A 233 0.88 19.85 2.91
CA TYR A 233 0.54 20.14 1.51
C TYR A 233 -0.02 21.56 1.34
N THR A 234 0.21 22.16 0.17
CA THR A 234 -0.58 23.31 -0.26
C THR A 234 -2.05 22.93 -0.46
N PRO A 235 -3.01 23.87 -0.36
CA PRO A 235 -4.43 23.57 -0.53
C PRO A 235 -4.80 23.03 -1.92
N ASP A 236 -3.97 23.25 -2.94
CA ASP A 236 -4.14 22.68 -4.27
C ASP A 236 -3.45 21.32 -4.45
N ASN A 237 -2.83 20.78 -3.40
CA ASN A 237 -2.12 19.51 -3.34
C ASN A 237 -0.90 19.41 -4.29
N ARG A 238 -0.39 20.56 -4.77
CA ARG A 238 0.70 20.58 -5.78
C ARG A 238 2.09 20.66 -5.17
N LEU A 239 2.23 21.37 -4.05
CA LEU A 239 3.51 21.64 -3.41
C LEU A 239 3.47 21.16 -1.96
N ILE A 240 4.65 21.04 -1.37
CA ILE A 240 4.83 20.78 0.06
C ILE A 240 5.52 21.99 0.67
N LEU A 241 5.08 22.41 1.85
CA LEU A 241 5.81 23.34 2.72
C LEU A 241 6.33 22.56 3.93
N SER A 242 7.62 22.66 4.20
CA SER A 242 8.24 22.07 5.39
C SER A 242 8.88 23.14 6.27
N GLY A 243 8.98 22.86 7.56
CA GLY A 243 9.66 23.70 8.54
C GLY A 243 10.38 22.84 9.58
N ALA A 244 11.49 23.34 10.12
CA ALA A 244 12.32 22.60 11.07
C ALA A 244 12.81 23.44 12.26
N GLU A 245 13.53 22.77 13.16
CA GLU A 245 14.09 23.33 14.40
C GLU A 245 15.15 24.43 14.15
N ASP A 246 15.81 24.41 13.00
CA ASP A 246 16.77 25.44 12.59
C ASP A 246 16.13 26.75 12.10
N GLY A 247 14.80 26.80 12.02
CA GLY A 247 14.06 27.97 11.54
C GLY A 247 13.95 28.06 10.01
N GLN A 248 14.45 27.06 9.28
CA GLN A 248 14.32 27.00 7.82
C GLN A 248 12.93 26.53 7.42
N LEU A 249 12.34 27.21 6.44
CA LEU A 249 11.09 26.87 5.79
C LEU A 249 11.34 26.69 4.30
N LEU A 250 10.83 25.62 3.72
CA LEU A 250 11.12 25.26 2.33
C LEU A 250 9.84 24.83 1.62
N LEU A 251 9.61 25.39 0.44
CA LEU A 251 8.48 25.07 -0.43
C LEU A 251 8.99 24.27 -1.64
N TRP A 252 8.48 23.06 -1.85
CA TRP A 252 9.04 22.10 -2.80
C TRP A 252 8.00 21.54 -3.76
N GLU A 253 8.46 21.14 -4.94
CA GLU A 253 7.74 20.21 -5.79
C GLU A 253 7.93 18.76 -5.30
N PRO A 254 6.87 18.03 -4.94
CA PRO A 254 6.98 16.67 -4.41
C PRO A 254 7.51 15.63 -5.41
N THR A 255 7.39 15.87 -6.71
CA THR A 255 7.74 14.88 -7.74
C THR A 255 9.23 14.92 -8.09
N THR A 256 9.79 16.12 -8.28
CA THR A 256 11.20 16.32 -8.62
C THR A 256 12.08 16.60 -7.41
N GLY A 257 11.49 16.99 -6.27
CA GLY A 257 12.23 17.44 -5.09
C GLY A 257 12.85 18.82 -5.23
N LEU A 258 12.49 19.58 -6.28
CA LEU A 258 12.97 20.94 -6.48
C LEU A 258 12.40 21.89 -5.42
N ILE A 259 13.27 22.68 -4.80
CA ILE A 259 12.87 23.81 -3.96
C ILE A 259 12.41 24.96 -4.87
N TYR A 260 11.15 25.37 -4.73
CA TYR A 260 10.60 26.56 -5.36
C TYR A 260 10.93 27.83 -4.61
N GLN A 261 10.92 27.77 -3.28
CA GLN A 261 11.16 28.93 -2.44
C GLN A 261 11.71 28.55 -1.08
N GLU A 262 12.63 29.37 -0.57
CA GLU A 262 13.17 29.27 0.78
C GLU A 262 12.73 30.48 1.61
N PHE A 263 12.38 30.23 2.87
CA PHE A 263 12.07 31.26 3.85
C PHE A 263 12.92 30.98 5.09
N ASN A 264 13.59 32.01 5.60
CA ASN A 264 14.51 31.87 6.72
C ASN A 264 13.99 32.64 7.92
N THR A 265 14.07 32.03 9.10
CA THR A 265 13.71 32.63 10.36
C THR A 265 14.75 32.28 11.43
N ASP A 266 14.82 33.07 12.49
CA ASP A 266 15.82 32.87 13.56
C ASP A 266 15.32 31.95 14.69
N SER A 267 14.22 31.23 14.49
CA SER A 267 13.58 30.43 15.54
C SER A 267 12.90 29.17 14.99
N ALA A 268 13.02 28.07 15.74
CA ALA A 268 12.42 26.78 15.44
C ALA A 268 10.94 26.88 15.05
N VAL A 269 10.56 26.20 13.98
CA VAL A 269 9.19 26.14 13.46
C VAL A 269 8.43 24.99 14.12
N ASN A 270 7.36 25.32 14.84
CA ASN A 270 6.54 24.34 15.57
C ASN A 270 5.18 24.08 14.90
N ALA A 271 4.66 25.02 14.11
CA ALA A 271 3.34 24.90 13.48
C ALA A 271 3.29 25.60 12.12
N LEU A 272 2.49 25.04 11.20
CA LEU A 272 2.24 25.58 9.87
C LEU A 272 0.74 25.52 9.54
N ALA A 273 0.24 26.52 8.81
CA ALA A 273 -1.11 26.51 8.25
C ALA A 273 -1.21 27.38 7.00
N PHE A 274 -1.82 26.87 5.93
CA PHE A 274 -2.12 27.64 4.73
C PHE A 274 -3.46 28.38 4.84
N SER A 275 -3.55 29.54 4.18
CA SER A 275 -4.86 30.11 3.85
C SER A 275 -5.61 29.18 2.88
N PRO A 276 -6.95 29.15 2.88
CA PRO A 276 -7.71 28.25 2.00
C PRO A 276 -7.42 28.42 0.50
N ASP A 277 -6.98 29.61 0.08
CA ASP A 277 -6.60 29.92 -1.30
C ASP A 277 -5.11 29.68 -1.61
N GLY A 278 -4.31 29.29 -0.61
CA GLY A 278 -2.88 29.00 -0.73
C GLY A 278 -1.99 30.22 -0.97
N GLN A 279 -2.54 31.44 -1.03
CA GLN A 279 -1.77 32.65 -1.32
C GLN A 279 -0.89 33.10 -0.17
N THR A 280 -1.29 32.75 1.06
CA THR A 280 -0.51 33.02 2.27
C THR A 280 -0.38 31.77 3.13
N PHE A 281 0.63 31.75 3.98
CA PHE A 281 0.71 30.76 5.05
C PHE A 281 1.20 31.40 6.34
N LEU A 282 0.97 30.67 7.43
CA LEU A 282 1.38 31.03 8.77
C LEU A 282 2.44 30.06 9.26
N SER A 283 3.47 30.59 9.91
CA SER A 283 4.46 29.80 10.67
C SER A 283 4.46 30.22 12.13
N GLY A 284 4.38 29.24 13.03
CA GLY A 284 4.41 29.41 14.47
C GLY A 284 5.75 28.96 15.03
N HIS A 285 6.36 29.79 15.86
CA HIS A 285 7.75 29.61 16.26
C HIS A 285 7.92 29.40 17.77
N ALA A 286 9.04 28.81 18.15
CA ALA A 286 9.42 28.57 19.53
C ALA A 286 9.63 29.86 20.35
N ASP A 287 9.96 30.97 19.70
CA ASP A 287 10.09 32.30 20.32
C ASP A 287 8.75 33.03 20.51
N GLY A 288 7.63 32.37 20.22
CA GLY A 288 6.28 32.90 20.40
C GLY A 288 5.79 33.80 19.26
N LYS A 289 6.57 33.97 18.19
CA LYS A 289 6.13 34.67 16.98
C LYS A 289 5.21 33.79 16.14
N LEU A 290 4.18 34.42 15.60
CA LEU A 290 3.37 33.89 14.48
C LEU A 290 3.62 34.79 13.27
N ILE A 291 4.15 34.23 12.18
CA ILE A 291 4.55 35.01 11.01
C ILE A 291 3.61 34.73 9.83
N VAL A 292 3.18 35.80 9.15
CA VAL A 292 2.37 35.76 7.93
C VAL A 292 3.28 35.93 6.72
N TRP A 293 3.23 34.97 5.81
CA TRP A 293 4.05 34.94 4.60
C TRP A 293 3.18 34.99 3.35
N GLU A 294 3.66 35.67 2.32
CA GLU A 294 3.16 35.46 0.97
C GLU A 294 3.86 34.24 0.35
N THR A 295 3.08 33.22 -0.01
CA THR A 295 3.60 31.90 -0.42
C THR A 295 4.54 31.97 -1.63
N ARG A 296 4.21 32.78 -2.65
CA ARG A 296 4.96 32.81 -3.91
C ARG A 296 6.19 33.71 -3.88
N SER A 297 6.10 34.87 -3.23
CA SER A 297 7.17 35.87 -3.27
C SER A 297 8.23 35.63 -2.21
N GLY A 298 7.94 34.86 -1.16
CA GLY A 298 8.83 34.73 -0.01
C GLY A 298 8.72 35.88 0.99
N ILE A 299 7.86 36.87 0.74
CA ILE A 299 7.81 38.09 1.55
C ILE A 299 7.12 37.79 2.87
N GLN A 300 7.84 38.09 3.95
CA GLN A 300 7.25 38.23 5.29
C GLN A 300 6.34 39.45 5.31
N GLN A 301 5.02 39.24 5.35
CA GLN A 301 4.05 40.33 5.39
C GLN A 301 3.93 40.91 6.80
N GLN A 302 3.89 40.04 7.81
CA GLN A 302 3.64 40.48 9.18
C GLN A 302 4.18 39.51 10.22
N THR A 303 4.55 40.03 11.40
CA THR A 303 4.88 39.24 12.60
C THR A 303 3.90 39.60 13.70
N LEU A 304 3.26 38.59 14.27
CA LEU A 304 2.26 38.68 15.33
C LEU A 304 2.88 38.18 16.63
N ILE A 305 2.77 38.96 17.70
CA ILE A 305 3.42 38.69 18.99
C ILE A 305 2.38 38.83 20.10
N SER A 306 2.18 37.77 20.89
CA SER A 306 1.23 37.72 22.01
C SER A 306 1.70 38.54 23.22
N GLY A 307 3.00 38.80 23.34
CA GLY A 307 3.64 39.47 24.48
C GLY A 307 3.90 38.56 25.70
N ASN A 308 3.66 37.25 25.59
CA ASN A 308 3.89 36.28 26.66
C ASN A 308 5.05 35.30 26.40
N ASP A 309 5.77 35.49 25.29
CA ASP A 309 6.94 34.71 24.82
C ASP A 309 6.76 33.17 24.82
N ALA A 310 5.51 32.70 24.91
CA ALA A 310 5.22 31.27 24.87
C ALA A 310 5.25 30.77 23.43
N ALA A 311 5.90 29.64 23.18
CA ALA A 311 5.99 29.02 21.85
C ALA A 311 4.60 28.81 21.21
N VAL A 312 4.49 29.06 19.91
CA VAL A 312 3.28 28.82 19.11
C VAL A 312 3.30 27.40 18.60
N ASN A 313 2.48 26.52 19.18
CA ASN A 313 2.51 25.08 18.90
C ASN A 313 1.36 24.60 18.00
N ALA A 314 0.29 25.39 17.86
CA ALA A 314 -0.85 25.05 17.02
C ALA A 314 -1.33 26.29 16.26
N ILE A 315 -1.70 26.11 14.99
CA ILE A 315 -2.28 27.17 14.16
C ILE A 315 -3.47 26.60 13.40
N VAL A 316 -4.56 27.38 13.35
CA VAL A 316 -5.71 27.10 12.50
C VAL A 316 -6.12 28.35 11.77
N TYR A 317 -6.22 28.27 10.44
CA TYR A 317 -6.72 29.35 9.61
C TYR A 317 -8.25 29.39 9.66
N LEU A 318 -8.82 30.60 9.76
CA LEU A 318 -10.25 30.85 9.71
C LEU A 318 -10.62 31.63 8.43
N ALA A 319 -11.89 31.57 8.05
CA ALA A 319 -12.42 32.45 7.01
C ALA A 319 -12.23 33.93 7.39
N GLY A 320 -12.10 34.81 6.40
CA GLY A 320 -12.03 36.26 6.62
C GLY A 320 -10.67 36.78 7.09
N HIS A 321 -9.56 36.15 6.69
CA HIS A 321 -8.19 36.55 7.07
C HIS A 321 -7.96 36.57 8.59
N GLN A 322 -8.49 35.57 9.28
CA GLN A 322 -8.24 35.36 10.70
C GLN A 322 -7.56 34.02 10.92
N ALA A 323 -6.88 33.87 12.06
CA ALA A 323 -6.34 32.59 12.48
C ALA A 323 -6.36 32.47 14.00
N ILE A 324 -6.40 31.25 14.51
CA ILE A 324 -6.24 30.96 15.93
C ILE A 324 -4.89 30.30 16.14
N ALA A 325 -4.10 30.85 17.06
CA ALA A 325 -2.85 30.27 17.53
C ALA A 325 -3.02 29.69 18.93
N GLY A 326 -2.50 28.49 19.16
CA GLY A 326 -2.39 27.83 20.46
C GLY A 326 -0.95 27.86 20.96
N TYR A 327 -0.78 28.11 22.26
CA TYR A 327 0.50 28.44 22.87
C TYR A 327 0.94 27.41 23.92
N ALA A 328 2.24 27.33 24.17
CA ALA A 328 2.85 26.42 25.16
C ALA A 328 2.42 26.69 26.62
N ASN A 329 1.85 27.86 26.90
CA ASN A 329 1.28 28.21 28.21
C ASN A 329 -0.21 27.84 28.37
N GLY A 330 -0.78 27.09 27.41
CA GLY A 330 -2.19 26.70 27.41
C GLY A 330 -3.15 27.75 26.83
N GLY A 331 -2.65 28.92 26.46
CA GLY A 331 -3.46 30.00 25.91
C GLY A 331 -3.81 29.76 24.44
N LEU A 332 -4.92 30.34 23.98
CA LEU A 332 -5.17 30.50 22.55
C LEU A 332 -5.53 31.95 22.23
N ILE A 333 -5.16 32.43 21.04
CA ILE A 333 -5.47 33.78 20.56
C ILE A 333 -5.98 33.72 19.12
N ARG A 334 -7.14 34.31 18.86
CA ARG A 334 -7.65 34.61 17.52
C ARG A 334 -7.10 35.94 17.07
N TRP A 335 -6.40 35.94 15.94
CA TRP A 335 -5.76 37.08 15.33
C TRP A 335 -6.52 37.53 14.09
N ASP A 336 -6.54 38.85 13.87
CA ASP A 336 -6.86 39.44 12.59
C ASP A 336 -5.57 39.62 11.82
N LEU A 337 -5.40 38.90 10.71
CA LEU A 337 -4.13 38.83 10.00
C LEU A 337 -3.85 40.09 9.17
N SER A 338 -4.88 40.89 8.87
CA SER A 338 -4.75 42.15 8.12
C SER A 338 -4.24 43.30 8.99
N SER A 339 -4.72 43.39 10.23
CA SER A 339 -4.29 44.40 11.21
C SER A 339 -3.14 43.92 12.11
N GLY A 340 -3.00 42.60 12.23
CA GLY A 340 -2.13 41.92 13.18
C GLY A 340 -2.49 42.13 14.64
N GLN A 341 -3.72 42.54 14.93
CA GLN A 341 -4.20 42.71 16.30
C GLN A 341 -4.88 41.43 16.80
N PRO A 342 -4.77 41.12 18.11
CA PRO A 342 -5.54 40.05 18.70
C PRO A 342 -7.03 40.45 18.72
N VAL A 343 -7.88 39.60 18.14
CA VAL A 343 -9.33 39.76 18.16
C VAL A 343 -9.91 39.23 19.47
N MET A 344 -9.41 38.09 19.92
CA MET A 344 -9.90 37.41 21.11
C MET A 344 -8.85 36.47 21.69
N ALA A 345 -8.87 36.28 23.00
CA ALA A 345 -8.07 35.26 23.66
C ALA A 345 -8.96 34.28 24.43
N TYR A 346 -8.53 33.01 24.51
CA TYR A 346 -9.29 31.88 25.08
C TYR A 346 -8.51 31.28 26.26
N GLY A 347 -9.19 31.08 27.38
CA GLY A 347 -8.65 30.42 28.56
C GLY A 347 -7.95 31.35 29.59
N PRO A 348 -7.49 30.78 30.72
CA PRO A 348 -7.01 31.53 31.87
C PRO A 348 -5.65 32.16 31.66
N SER A 349 -4.74 31.51 30.94
CA SER A 349 -3.39 32.01 30.68
C SER A 349 -3.37 33.22 29.74
N THR A 350 -4.48 33.54 29.08
CA THR A 350 -4.66 34.76 28.27
C THR A 350 -5.67 35.74 28.88
N GLY A 351 -6.18 35.47 30.09
CA GLY A 351 -6.87 36.45 30.92
C GLY A 351 -8.38 36.65 30.71
N LYS A 352 -9.09 35.74 30.00
CA LYS A 352 -10.55 35.90 29.76
C LYS A 352 -11.43 35.06 30.69
N ASP A 353 -11.05 33.82 30.98
CA ASP A 353 -11.90 32.84 31.69
C ASP A 353 -11.15 32.08 32.79
N SER A 354 -11.83 31.65 33.85
CA SER A 354 -11.23 30.83 34.93
C SER A 354 -11.03 29.35 34.56
N PHE A 355 -11.53 28.94 33.39
CA PHE A 355 -11.53 27.56 32.92
C PHE A 355 -10.90 27.49 31.52
N GLY A 356 -10.00 26.54 31.32
CA GLY A 356 -9.25 26.33 30.07
C GLY A 356 -8.04 25.45 30.30
N HIS A 357 -7.18 25.33 29.30
CA HIS A 357 -5.97 24.51 29.41
C HIS A 357 -4.98 25.08 30.41
N THR A 358 -4.35 24.17 31.15
CA THR A 358 -3.33 24.53 32.17
C THR A 358 -1.90 24.20 31.73
N ARG A 359 -1.76 23.51 30.59
CA ARG A 359 -0.50 23.15 29.95
C ARG A 359 -0.57 23.40 28.44
N ALA A 360 0.55 23.24 27.76
CA ALA A 360 0.71 23.50 26.32
C ALA A 360 -0.45 22.99 25.48
N VAL A 361 -0.95 23.85 24.58
CA VAL A 361 -1.84 23.42 23.49
C VAL A 361 -0.96 22.84 22.39
N ASN A 362 -1.05 21.54 22.15
CA ASN A 362 -0.21 20.85 21.17
C ASN A 362 -0.80 20.84 19.76
N ALA A 363 -2.13 20.82 19.66
CA ALA A 363 -2.84 20.83 18.39
C ALA A 363 -4.19 21.50 18.53
N ALA A 364 -4.68 22.05 17.41
CA ALA A 364 -6.01 22.61 17.33
C ALA A 364 -6.64 22.30 15.96
N ALA A 365 -7.97 22.29 15.90
CA ALA A 365 -8.73 22.09 14.67
C ALA A 365 -10.05 22.87 14.72
N VAL A 366 -10.40 23.57 13.65
CA VAL A 366 -11.71 24.25 13.54
C VAL A 366 -12.70 23.33 12.83
N SER A 367 -13.97 23.38 13.23
CA SER A 367 -15.03 22.66 12.56
C SER A 367 -15.22 23.22 11.13
N PRO A 368 -15.70 22.41 10.17
CA PRO A 368 -15.87 22.83 8.78
C PRO A 368 -16.77 24.07 8.59
N ASN A 369 -17.73 24.27 9.50
CA ASN A 369 -18.60 25.45 9.52
C ASN A 369 -17.99 26.68 10.23
N GLY A 370 -16.78 26.58 10.79
CA GLY A 370 -16.08 27.67 11.47
C GLY A 370 -16.59 28.01 12.87
N VAL A 371 -17.59 27.28 13.39
CA VAL A 371 -18.29 27.63 14.63
C VAL A 371 -17.57 27.10 15.88
N TYR A 372 -16.92 25.95 15.78
CA TYR A 372 -16.29 25.28 16.92
C TYR A 372 -14.79 25.09 16.71
N LEU A 373 -14.04 25.20 17.80
CA LEU A 373 -12.61 24.91 17.85
C LEU A 373 -12.37 23.74 18.80
N LEU A 374 -11.59 22.76 18.37
CA LEU A 374 -10.98 21.77 19.26
C LEU A 374 -9.56 22.21 19.59
N SER A 375 -9.18 22.06 20.86
CA SER A 375 -7.78 22.19 21.29
C SER A 375 -7.39 20.98 22.12
N ALA A 376 -6.26 20.36 21.75
CA ALA A 376 -5.66 19.23 22.44
C ALA A 376 -4.45 19.71 23.25
N SER A 377 -4.34 19.28 24.51
CA SER A 377 -3.32 19.78 25.43
C SER A 377 -2.54 18.69 26.13
N ASP A 378 -1.33 19.08 26.54
CA ASP A 378 -0.45 18.34 27.45
C ASP A 378 -1.06 18.09 28.84
N ASP A 379 -2.17 18.76 29.18
CA ASP A 379 -2.95 18.47 30.39
C ASP A 379 -3.86 17.23 30.28
N GLY A 380 -3.86 16.58 29.10
CA GLY A 380 -4.61 15.34 28.84
C GLY A 380 -6.07 15.56 28.45
N THR A 381 -6.48 16.81 28.26
CA THR A 381 -7.86 17.15 27.87
C THR A 381 -7.92 17.65 26.43
N ILE A 382 -9.12 17.49 25.84
CA ILE A 382 -9.49 18.17 24.60
C ILE A 382 -10.68 19.08 24.92
N LEU A 383 -10.53 20.37 24.67
CA LEU A 383 -11.60 21.35 24.89
C LEU A 383 -12.26 21.73 23.56
N VAL A 384 -13.58 21.90 23.62
CA VAL A 384 -14.40 22.37 22.51
C VAL A 384 -14.85 23.79 22.83
N TRP A 385 -14.46 24.76 22.01
CA TRP A 385 -14.75 26.17 22.19
C TRP A 385 -15.74 26.65 21.13
N ALA A 386 -16.66 27.53 21.50
CA ALA A 386 -17.34 28.38 20.54
C ALA A 386 -16.35 29.43 20.02
N VAL A 387 -16.14 29.47 18.70
CA VAL A 387 -15.16 30.38 18.09
C VAL A 387 -15.57 31.85 18.29
N GLU A 388 -16.87 32.14 18.24
CA GLU A 388 -17.43 33.49 18.29
C GLU A 388 -17.09 34.22 19.59
N ASP A 389 -17.36 33.59 20.74
CA ASP A 389 -17.27 34.21 22.06
C ASP A 389 -16.21 33.60 22.98
N GLY A 390 -15.60 32.48 22.57
CA GLY A 390 -14.55 31.79 23.32
C GLY A 390 -15.02 30.98 24.52
N THR A 391 -16.31 30.70 24.63
CA THR A 391 -16.83 29.84 25.70
C THR A 391 -16.47 28.37 25.46
N VAL A 392 -16.11 27.65 26.51
CA VAL A 392 -15.98 26.18 26.45
C VAL A 392 -17.38 25.56 26.44
N VAL A 393 -17.72 24.89 25.34
CA VAL A 393 -19.02 24.24 25.14
C VAL A 393 -18.99 22.74 25.44
N ASN A 394 -17.81 22.11 25.40
CA ASN A 394 -17.63 20.71 25.80
C ASN A 394 -16.15 20.41 26.15
N GLU A 395 -15.92 19.28 26.82
CA GLU A 395 -14.62 18.72 27.19
C GLU A 395 -14.63 17.20 26.91
N PHE A 396 -13.71 16.73 26.07
CA PHE A 396 -13.49 15.29 25.85
C PHE A 396 -12.38 14.78 26.76
N LYS A 397 -12.70 13.75 27.56
CA LYS A 397 -11.77 13.05 28.46
C LYS A 397 -11.72 11.58 28.11
N GLY A 398 -10.51 11.08 27.88
CA GLY A 398 -10.26 9.66 27.60
C GLY A 398 -8.77 9.32 27.57
N HIS A 399 -7.93 10.29 27.19
CA HIS A 399 -6.48 10.14 27.30
C HIS A 399 -6.01 10.23 28.75
N ASN A 400 -5.05 9.37 29.11
CA ASN A 400 -4.43 9.32 30.45
C ASN A 400 -3.10 10.12 30.51
N SER A 401 -2.69 10.72 29.40
CA SER A 401 -1.49 11.54 29.25
C SER A 401 -1.76 12.67 28.25
N GLY A 402 -0.76 13.50 27.97
CA GLY A 402 -0.89 14.64 27.05
C GLY A 402 -1.41 14.24 25.67
N VAL A 403 -2.36 15.01 25.15
CA VAL A 403 -2.93 14.84 23.81
C VAL A 403 -2.10 15.65 22.82
N THR A 404 -1.58 14.99 21.79
CA THR A 404 -0.58 15.54 20.87
C THR A 404 -1.18 16.01 19.56
N SER A 405 -2.29 15.41 19.12
CA SER A 405 -2.91 15.72 17.84
C SER A 405 -4.44 15.58 17.90
N ILE A 406 -5.15 16.40 17.13
CA ILE A 406 -6.62 16.42 17.03
C ILE A 406 -7.06 16.91 15.65
N ARG A 407 -8.06 16.25 15.06
CA ARG A 407 -8.69 16.62 13.79
C ARG A 407 -10.19 16.39 13.79
N PHE A 408 -10.92 17.23 13.06
CA PHE A 408 -12.30 16.97 12.66
C PHE A 408 -12.33 16.12 11.39
N ASN A 409 -13.39 15.33 11.21
CA ASN A 409 -13.73 14.84 9.88
C ASN A 409 -14.34 15.96 9.01
N ALA A 410 -14.44 15.74 7.70
CA ALA A 410 -14.90 16.75 6.74
C ALA A 410 -16.32 17.29 7.00
N THR A 411 -17.17 16.54 7.71
CA THR A 411 -18.54 16.97 8.07
C THR A 411 -18.62 17.64 9.45
N GLY A 412 -17.56 17.57 10.26
CA GLY A 412 -17.54 18.09 11.63
C GLY A 412 -18.32 17.25 12.66
N THR A 413 -18.85 16.11 12.24
CA THR A 413 -19.66 15.21 13.08
C THR A 413 -18.81 14.31 13.97
N ARG A 414 -17.53 14.14 13.63
CA ARG A 414 -16.55 13.30 14.33
C ARG A 414 -15.24 14.04 14.53
N ALA A 415 -14.48 13.60 15.52
CA ALA A 415 -13.10 14.03 15.73
C ALA A 415 -12.21 12.83 16.07
N VAL A 416 -10.92 12.91 15.75
CA VAL A 416 -9.93 11.89 16.12
C VAL A 416 -8.78 12.55 16.86
N SER A 417 -8.34 11.93 17.96
CA SER A 417 -7.21 12.39 18.77
C SER A 417 -6.14 11.33 18.90
N GLY A 418 -4.90 11.77 19.05
CA GLY A 418 -3.75 10.95 19.41
C GLY A 418 -3.12 11.42 20.72
N GLY A 419 -2.62 10.48 21.52
CA GLY A 419 -2.03 10.78 22.83
C GLY A 419 -0.66 10.14 23.07
N ARG A 420 -0.02 10.58 24.16
CA ARG A 420 1.23 10.02 24.71
C ARG A 420 1.01 8.76 25.56
N ASP A 421 -0.24 8.37 25.79
CA ASP A 421 -0.64 7.24 26.63
C ASP A 421 -0.62 5.93 25.85
N ASN A 422 0.58 5.39 25.62
CA ASN A 422 0.82 4.10 24.96
C ASN A 422 0.20 4.01 23.56
N GLY A 423 0.41 5.02 22.72
CA GLY A 423 -0.04 4.99 21.33
C GLY A 423 -1.56 5.01 21.16
N SER A 424 -2.30 5.53 22.15
CA SER A 424 -3.76 5.54 22.05
C SER A 424 -4.24 6.56 21.02
N VAL A 425 -5.19 6.11 20.19
CA VAL A 425 -5.94 6.92 19.24
C VAL A 425 -7.40 6.80 19.58
N ILE A 426 -8.13 7.91 19.72
CA ILE A 426 -9.54 7.91 20.12
C ILE A 426 -10.38 8.61 19.05
N LEU A 427 -11.44 7.93 18.60
CA LEU A 427 -12.48 8.48 17.75
C LEU A 427 -13.66 8.96 18.60
N TRP A 428 -14.06 10.21 18.38
CA TRP A 428 -15.07 10.93 19.14
C TRP A 428 -16.29 11.25 18.28
N ASN A 429 -17.45 11.20 18.90
CA ASN A 429 -18.70 11.74 18.40
C ASN A 429 -18.83 13.21 18.84
N VAL A 430 -18.79 14.13 17.87
CA VAL A 430 -19.00 15.56 18.13
C VAL A 430 -20.48 15.92 17.98
N GLU A 431 -21.17 15.31 17.02
CA GLU A 431 -22.57 15.57 16.72
C GLU A 431 -23.47 15.23 17.94
N GLY A 432 -24.36 16.16 18.29
CA GLY A 432 -25.28 16.02 19.43
C GLY A 432 -24.66 16.12 20.82
N ASN A 433 -23.33 16.15 20.94
CA ASN A 433 -22.61 16.29 22.21
C ASN A 433 -22.20 17.73 22.53
N ILE A 434 -22.42 18.68 21.64
CA ILE A 434 -22.11 20.10 21.88
C ILE A 434 -23.09 20.67 22.91
N GLY A 435 -22.60 20.99 24.12
CA GLY A 435 -23.39 21.49 25.25
C GLY A 435 -23.64 20.48 26.38
N ALA A 436 -23.32 19.20 26.20
CA ALA A 436 -23.31 18.21 27.27
C ALA A 436 -21.97 18.32 28.01
N ARG A 437 -21.93 19.05 29.14
CA ARG A 437 -20.69 19.46 29.84
C ARG A 437 -19.74 18.34 30.28
N THR A 438 -20.14 17.08 30.21
CA THR A 438 -19.26 15.92 30.36
C THR A 438 -20.01 14.69 29.85
N SER A 439 -19.48 13.99 28.84
CA SER A 439 -19.93 12.63 28.58
C SER A 439 -18.74 11.75 28.20
N ARG A 440 -18.54 10.66 28.95
CA ARG A 440 -17.78 9.49 28.45
C ARG A 440 -18.44 8.92 27.19
N ASP A 441 -19.71 9.26 26.95
CA ASP A 441 -20.52 8.84 25.80
C ASP A 441 -20.11 9.52 24.47
N SER A 442 -19.16 10.46 24.49
CA SER A 442 -18.59 11.01 23.27
C SER A 442 -17.55 10.09 22.63
N GLN A 443 -16.97 9.14 23.37
CA GLN A 443 -16.00 8.21 22.82
C GLN A 443 -16.71 7.11 22.02
N ILE A 444 -16.39 6.99 20.74
CA ILE A 444 -16.91 5.93 19.87
C ILE A 444 -16.01 4.69 19.96
N ARG A 445 -14.69 4.90 19.83
CA ARG A 445 -13.71 3.80 19.73
C ARG A 445 -12.32 4.27 20.13
N THR A 446 -11.52 3.33 20.66
CA THR A 446 -10.07 3.45 20.77
C THR A 446 -9.41 2.49 19.79
N PHE A 447 -8.36 2.95 19.11
CA PHE A 447 -7.48 2.12 18.31
C PHE A 447 -6.20 1.90 19.10
N SER A 448 -5.72 0.65 19.10
CA SER A 448 -4.55 0.22 19.83
C SER A 448 -3.67 -0.59 18.91
N GLY A 449 -2.36 -0.34 18.97
CA GLY A 449 -1.40 -1.07 18.17
C GLY A 449 -0.06 -0.36 18.03
N HIS A 450 -0.05 0.98 18.12
CA HIS A 450 1.19 1.74 18.18
C HIS A 450 1.92 1.50 19.51
N ASP A 451 3.24 1.35 19.45
CA ASP A 451 4.13 1.12 20.60
C ASP A 451 4.92 2.39 20.97
N GLY A 452 4.39 3.56 20.61
CA GLY A 452 5.01 4.86 20.80
C GLY A 452 3.99 5.97 20.99
N THR A 453 4.47 7.21 21.18
CA THR A 453 3.60 8.39 21.23
C THR A 453 2.99 8.64 19.85
N ILE A 454 1.67 8.86 19.78
CA ILE A 454 1.05 9.32 18.54
C ILE A 454 1.51 10.75 18.28
N THR A 455 2.03 11.03 17.09
CA THR A 455 2.53 12.36 16.72
C THR A 455 1.58 13.08 15.78
N ALA A 456 0.84 12.35 14.95
CA ALA A 456 -0.18 12.91 14.08
C ALA A 456 -1.36 11.96 13.89
N VAL A 457 -2.55 12.56 13.72
CA VAL A 457 -3.78 11.88 13.30
C VAL A 457 -4.44 12.69 12.20
N ASP A 458 -5.07 12.01 11.24
CA ASP A 458 -5.82 12.65 10.16
C ASP A 458 -6.96 11.76 9.66
N PHE A 459 -7.99 12.36 9.07
CA PHE A 459 -9.09 11.64 8.42
C PHE A 459 -8.89 11.58 6.91
N SER A 460 -9.29 10.47 6.30
CA SER A 460 -9.53 10.48 4.85
C SER A 460 -10.68 11.45 4.53
N HIS A 461 -10.72 11.97 3.30
CA HIS A 461 -11.70 12.97 2.90
C HIS A 461 -13.17 12.51 3.08
N ASP A 462 -13.43 11.23 2.82
CA ASP A 462 -14.74 10.59 3.04
C ASP A 462 -15.03 10.25 4.51
N GLY A 463 -14.04 10.42 5.39
CA GLY A 463 -14.11 10.07 6.80
C GLY A 463 -14.16 8.57 7.10
N SER A 464 -13.93 7.71 6.11
CA SER A 464 -14.00 6.25 6.29
C SER A 464 -12.71 5.65 6.88
N LYS A 465 -11.59 6.36 6.77
CA LYS A 465 -10.28 5.96 7.28
C LYS A 465 -9.68 7.00 8.22
N ILE A 466 -8.85 6.52 9.13
CA ILE A 466 -7.97 7.34 9.98
C ILE A 466 -6.53 6.97 9.64
N LEU A 467 -5.68 7.98 9.46
CA LEU A 467 -4.24 7.83 9.35
C LEU A 467 -3.60 8.27 10.66
N THR A 468 -2.72 7.44 11.21
CA THR A 468 -1.96 7.77 12.44
C THR A 468 -0.48 7.55 12.24
N ALA A 469 0.33 8.43 12.80
CA ALA A 469 1.78 8.29 12.83
C ALA A 469 2.28 8.35 14.28
N ALA A 470 3.37 7.66 14.56
CA ALA A 470 3.90 7.59 15.90
C ALA A 470 5.44 7.57 15.96
N THR A 471 5.96 7.78 17.18
CA THR A 471 7.39 7.70 17.48
C THR A 471 7.94 6.28 17.37
N ASP A 472 7.09 5.26 17.19
CA ASP A 472 7.49 3.87 16.92
C ASP A 472 7.94 3.65 15.46
N GLY A 473 8.00 4.71 14.65
CA GLY A 473 8.44 4.64 13.26
C GLY A 473 7.36 4.11 12.31
N THR A 474 6.12 3.94 12.77
CA THR A 474 5.03 3.41 11.94
C THR A 474 3.99 4.47 11.60
N LEU A 475 3.50 4.39 10.37
CA LEU A 475 2.30 5.05 9.88
C LEU A 475 1.24 3.96 9.71
N ARG A 476 0.04 4.17 10.22
CA ARG A 476 -1.04 3.16 10.20
C ARG A 476 -2.31 3.76 9.64
N LEU A 477 -2.99 2.96 8.84
CA LEU A 477 -4.28 3.28 8.27
C LEU A 477 -5.33 2.40 8.93
N TRP A 478 -6.36 3.00 9.49
CA TRP A 478 -7.43 2.32 10.23
C TRP A 478 -8.76 2.51 9.54
N ASP A 479 -9.61 1.48 9.60
CA ASP A 479 -11.00 1.61 9.21
C ASP A 479 -11.83 2.15 10.38
N THR A 480 -12.50 3.28 10.14
CA THR A 480 -13.23 4.02 11.20
C THR A 480 -14.44 3.25 11.73
N THR A 481 -15.03 2.39 10.91
CA THR A 481 -16.25 1.64 11.26
C THR A 481 -15.88 0.40 12.07
N THR A 482 -15.01 -0.43 11.53
CA THR A 482 -14.63 -1.71 12.12
C THR A 482 -13.62 -1.57 13.25
N GLY A 483 -12.74 -0.57 13.17
CA GLY A 483 -11.61 -0.42 14.09
C GLY A 483 -10.35 -1.16 13.68
N PHE A 484 -10.39 -1.91 12.56
CA PHE A 484 -9.25 -2.71 12.14
C PHE A 484 -8.17 -1.86 11.47
N GLU A 485 -6.92 -2.28 11.68
CA GLU A 485 -5.77 -1.79 10.93
C GLU A 485 -5.89 -2.32 9.50
N VAL A 486 -6.05 -1.40 8.54
CA VAL A 486 -6.14 -1.70 7.11
C VAL A 486 -4.73 -1.91 6.54
N ARG A 487 -3.78 -1.06 6.94
CA ARG A 487 -2.38 -1.11 6.50
C ARG A 487 -1.44 -0.50 7.54
N ARG A 488 -0.17 -0.92 7.46
CA ARG A 488 0.96 -0.38 8.20
C ARG A 488 2.10 -0.11 7.24
N PHE A 489 2.67 1.07 7.37
CA PHE A 489 3.89 1.52 6.71
C PHE A 489 4.93 1.74 7.81
N ALA A 490 6.20 1.43 7.54
CA ALA A 490 7.29 1.64 8.49
C ALA A 490 8.44 2.40 7.82
N ILE A 491 9.00 3.36 8.54
CA ILE A 491 10.31 3.90 8.18
C ILE A 491 11.41 3.00 8.77
N SER A 492 12.58 2.98 8.13
CA SER A 492 13.72 2.21 8.61
C SER A 492 14.12 2.65 10.03
N GLU A 493 14.29 1.68 10.93
CA GLU A 493 14.80 1.94 12.27
C GLU A 493 16.16 2.66 12.23
N PRO A 494 16.48 3.56 13.19
CA PRO A 494 15.80 3.80 14.47
C PRO A 494 14.95 5.09 14.50
N HIS A 495 14.34 5.49 13.37
CA HIS A 495 13.68 6.80 13.27
C HIS A 495 12.18 6.75 13.60
N GLY A 496 11.68 7.78 14.29
CA GLY A 496 10.26 7.98 14.57
C GLY A 496 9.61 8.94 13.56
N ILE A 497 8.29 8.94 13.46
CA ILE A 497 7.56 9.89 12.60
C ILE A 497 7.13 11.10 13.44
N ASN A 498 7.48 12.32 12.99
CA ASN A 498 7.20 13.59 13.67
C ASN A 498 5.84 14.20 13.29
N SER A 499 5.44 14.07 12.02
CA SER A 499 4.17 14.57 11.51
C SER A 499 3.69 13.69 10.36
N ALA A 500 2.37 13.63 10.16
CA ALA A 500 1.75 12.97 9.03
C ALA A 500 0.43 13.66 8.63
N MET A 501 0.09 13.61 7.34
CA MET A 501 -1.23 14.01 6.84
C MET A 501 -1.59 13.29 5.55
N PHE A 502 -2.89 13.16 5.25
CA PHE A 502 -3.35 12.78 3.92
C PHE A 502 -3.05 13.88 2.90
N SER A 503 -2.84 13.48 1.65
CA SER A 503 -3.07 14.38 0.52
C SER A 503 -4.55 14.74 0.40
N LEU A 504 -4.86 15.87 -0.23
CA LEU A 504 -6.25 16.31 -0.36
C LEU A 504 -7.12 15.32 -1.15
N ASP A 505 -6.53 14.61 -2.11
CA ASP A 505 -7.19 13.54 -2.87
C ASP A 505 -7.32 12.21 -2.11
N GLY A 506 -6.71 12.11 -0.92
CA GLY A 506 -6.70 10.92 -0.06
C GLY A 506 -5.83 9.77 -0.57
N GLN A 507 -5.19 9.88 -1.73
CA GLN A 507 -4.47 8.75 -2.35
C GLN A 507 -3.07 8.54 -1.77
N THR A 508 -2.49 9.58 -1.16
CA THR A 508 -1.17 9.54 -0.56
C THR A 508 -1.18 10.08 0.88
N ALA A 509 -0.11 9.80 1.62
CA ALA A 509 0.20 10.48 2.87
C ALA A 509 1.57 11.16 2.79
N LEU A 510 1.74 12.29 3.45
CA LEU A 510 3.05 12.91 3.65
C LEU A 510 3.46 12.67 5.10
N THR A 511 4.72 12.28 5.33
CA THR A 511 5.30 12.20 6.68
C THR A 511 6.63 12.92 6.77
N THR A 512 6.94 13.45 7.95
CA THR A 512 8.30 13.84 8.33
C THR A 512 8.86 12.88 9.37
N ALA A 513 10.11 12.45 9.23
CA ALA A 513 10.77 11.57 10.19
C ALA A 513 11.78 12.33 11.06
N THR A 514 12.25 11.69 12.14
CA THR A 514 13.24 12.25 13.08
C THR A 514 14.63 12.44 12.50
N ASP A 515 14.91 11.88 11.33
CA ASP A 515 16.14 12.12 10.56
C ASP A 515 16.07 13.37 9.67
N GLY A 516 14.92 14.07 9.67
CA GLY A 516 14.67 15.24 8.83
C GLY A 516 14.18 14.89 7.41
N SER A 517 13.97 13.61 7.11
CA SER A 517 13.44 13.19 5.81
C SER A 517 11.94 13.44 5.70
N LEU A 518 11.50 13.84 4.51
CA LEU A 518 10.09 13.84 4.12
C LEU A 518 9.83 12.67 3.20
N LYS A 519 8.73 11.96 3.45
CA LYS A 519 8.32 10.77 2.70
C LYS A 519 6.88 10.91 2.25
N ILE A 520 6.63 10.66 0.97
CA ILE A 520 5.28 10.61 0.41
C ILE A 520 4.90 9.15 0.23
N TRP A 521 3.87 8.70 0.93
CA TRP A 521 3.38 7.33 0.92
C TRP A 521 2.19 7.16 -0.01
N ARG A 522 2.16 6.13 -0.85
CA ARG A 522 0.93 5.75 -1.55
C ARG A 522 0.08 4.86 -0.65
N LEU A 523 -1.20 5.21 -0.48
CA LEU A 523 -2.05 4.54 0.51
C LEU A 523 -2.92 3.41 -0.05
N LEU A 524 -3.25 3.44 -1.35
CA LEU A 524 -4.09 2.44 -2.03
C LEU A 524 -5.33 2.07 -1.21
N LEU A 525 -6.18 3.08 -0.95
CA LEU A 525 -7.27 3.02 0.05
C LEU A 525 -8.34 1.96 -0.23
N THR A 526 -8.48 1.51 -1.48
CA THR A 526 -9.45 0.48 -1.87
C THR A 526 -8.78 -0.71 -2.56
N PRO A 527 -9.39 -1.91 -2.51
CA PRO A 527 -8.97 -3.04 -3.34
C PRO A 527 -8.94 -2.69 -4.84
N GLN A 528 -9.81 -1.78 -5.29
CA GLN A 528 -9.87 -1.36 -6.68
C GLN A 528 -8.72 -0.44 -7.07
N ASP A 529 -8.24 0.43 -6.17
CA ASP A 529 -7.03 1.23 -6.38
C ASP A 529 -5.79 0.34 -6.42
N MET A 530 -5.75 -0.67 -5.56
CA MET A 530 -4.72 -1.70 -5.60
C MET A 530 -4.76 -2.46 -6.95
N LEU A 531 -5.94 -2.89 -7.41
CA LEU A 531 -6.11 -3.58 -8.69
C LEU A 531 -5.78 -2.68 -9.90
N LYS A 532 -6.17 -1.40 -9.88
CA LYS A 532 -5.80 -0.43 -10.93
C LYS A 532 -4.31 -0.18 -10.97
N TRP A 533 -3.68 -0.06 -9.79
CA TRP A 533 -2.24 0.08 -9.69
C TRP A 533 -1.55 -1.18 -10.23
N ILE A 534 -1.93 -2.38 -9.75
CA ILE A 534 -1.45 -3.66 -10.27
C ILE A 534 -1.63 -3.71 -11.79
N ALA A 535 -2.79 -3.33 -12.32
CA ALA A 535 -3.06 -3.35 -13.76
C ALA A 535 -2.20 -2.35 -14.55
N ALA A 536 -1.91 -1.18 -13.99
CA ALA A 536 -1.12 -0.12 -14.63
C ALA A 536 0.39 -0.34 -14.51
N THR A 537 0.87 -1.05 -13.48
CA THR A 537 2.28 -1.38 -13.27
C THR A 537 2.64 -2.80 -13.69
N ARG A 538 1.65 -3.64 -14.01
CA ARG A 538 1.86 -4.94 -14.65
C ARG A 538 2.43 -4.73 -16.04
N TYR A 539 3.68 -5.14 -16.23
CA TYR A 539 4.18 -5.44 -17.55
C TYR A 539 3.41 -6.66 -18.10
N VAL A 540 2.44 -6.41 -18.96
CA VAL A 540 1.90 -7.45 -19.84
C VAL A 540 2.76 -7.42 -21.09
N PRO A 541 3.65 -8.39 -21.34
CA PRO A 541 4.37 -8.45 -22.60
C PRO A 541 3.34 -8.43 -23.73
N GLU A 542 3.63 -7.69 -24.81
CA GLU A 542 2.74 -7.69 -25.96
C GLU A 542 2.54 -9.15 -26.41
N PRO A 543 1.28 -9.65 -26.45
CA PRO A 543 1.04 -11.04 -26.77
C PRO A 543 1.61 -11.33 -28.15
N THR A 544 2.35 -12.44 -28.24
CA THR A 544 2.92 -12.93 -29.49
C THR A 544 1.82 -13.18 -30.51
N CYS A 545 2.17 -13.26 -31.80
CA CYS A 545 1.17 -13.53 -32.83
C CYS A 545 0.44 -14.87 -32.61
N ALA A 546 1.13 -15.87 -32.05
CA ALA A 546 0.53 -17.16 -31.69
C ALA A 546 -0.52 -17.00 -30.56
N GLU A 547 -0.22 -16.22 -29.53
CA GLU A 547 -1.15 -15.95 -28.43
C GLU A 547 -2.32 -15.09 -28.89
N ARG A 548 -2.10 -14.07 -29.73
CA ARG A 548 -3.18 -13.26 -30.30
C ARG A 548 -4.14 -14.09 -31.16
N GLU A 549 -3.64 -15.09 -31.87
CA GLU A 549 -4.45 -16.00 -32.67
C GLU A 549 -5.20 -17.03 -31.80
N GLN A 550 -4.52 -17.61 -30.80
CA GLN A 550 -5.10 -18.54 -29.83
C GLN A 550 -6.24 -17.90 -29.03
N PHE A 551 -6.06 -16.65 -28.60
CA PHE A 551 -7.03 -15.91 -27.78
C PHE A 551 -7.90 -14.92 -28.57
N ARG A 552 -7.80 -14.92 -29.92
CA ARG A 552 -8.56 -14.06 -30.85
C ARG A 552 -8.49 -12.55 -30.55
N LEU A 553 -7.33 -12.07 -30.11
CA LEU A 553 -7.08 -10.66 -29.78
C LEU A 553 -6.87 -9.84 -31.07
N ARG A 554 -7.48 -8.66 -31.18
CA ARG A 554 -7.36 -7.77 -32.36
C ARG A 554 -6.35 -6.62 -32.10
N PRO A 555 -5.66 -6.10 -33.13
CA PRO A 555 -5.62 -6.58 -34.52
C PRO A 555 -4.88 -7.91 -34.63
N LEU A 556 -5.33 -8.76 -35.57
CA LEU A 556 -4.62 -10.00 -35.91
C LEU A 556 -3.32 -9.64 -36.64
N CYS A 557 -2.26 -10.42 -36.43
CA CYS A 557 -0.97 -10.18 -37.08
C CYS A 557 -1.07 -10.42 -38.60
N GLU A 558 -0.46 -9.54 -39.40
CA GLU A 558 -0.17 -9.80 -40.81
C GLU A 558 1.33 -10.08 -40.97
N SER A 559 1.68 -11.19 -41.62
CA SER A 559 3.08 -11.53 -41.96
C SER A 559 4.06 -11.61 -40.78
N GLY A 560 3.61 -12.03 -39.60
CA GLY A 560 4.49 -12.28 -38.44
C GLY A 560 5.02 -11.01 -37.74
N VAL A 561 4.50 -9.84 -38.10
CA VAL A 561 4.80 -8.57 -37.44
C VAL A 561 3.48 -7.95 -36.97
N PRO A 562 3.39 -7.45 -35.72
CA PRO A 562 2.26 -6.61 -35.32
C PRO A 562 2.24 -5.40 -36.26
N VAL A 563 1.19 -5.26 -37.07
CA VAL A 563 1.06 -4.08 -37.93
C VAL A 563 0.84 -2.89 -37.02
N ALA A 564 1.90 -2.10 -36.79
CA ALA A 564 1.78 -0.79 -36.21
C ALA A 564 0.98 0.07 -37.19
N THR A 565 -0.32 0.24 -36.94
CA THR A 565 -1.06 1.32 -37.57
C THR A 565 -0.52 2.62 -36.99
N SER A 566 0.38 3.25 -37.73
CA SER A 566 0.83 4.61 -37.52
C SER A 566 -0.29 5.60 -37.85
N THR A 567 -1.25 5.73 -36.95
CA THR A 567 -1.95 7.01 -36.73
C THR A 567 -2.38 7.08 -35.27
N PRO A 568 -2.31 8.29 -34.68
CA PRO A 568 -2.47 8.47 -33.25
C PRO A 568 -3.89 8.07 -32.87
N PHE A 569 -4.07 7.32 -31.79
CA PHE A 569 -5.30 7.49 -31.05
C PHE A 569 -5.37 8.99 -30.72
N PRO A 570 -6.38 9.73 -31.23
CA PRO A 570 -6.71 10.98 -30.58
C PRO A 570 -7.01 10.60 -29.11
N PRO A 571 -6.69 11.46 -28.13
CA PRO A 571 -7.24 11.26 -26.79
C PRO A 571 -8.73 11.01 -26.95
N PRO A 572 -9.35 10.09 -26.17
CA PRO A 572 -10.77 9.82 -26.28
C PRO A 572 -11.46 11.19 -26.26
N GLN A 573 -12.07 11.58 -27.37
CA GLN A 573 -12.88 12.78 -27.35
C GLN A 573 -13.90 12.55 -26.23
N PRO A 574 -14.15 13.55 -25.37
CA PRO A 574 -15.18 13.42 -24.34
C PRO A 574 -16.40 12.89 -25.07
N THR A 575 -16.81 11.67 -24.74
CA THR A 575 -18.06 11.13 -25.25
C THR A 575 -19.07 12.21 -24.88
N PRO A 576 -19.78 12.83 -25.84
CA PRO A 576 -20.84 13.75 -25.47
C PRO A 576 -21.68 12.98 -24.48
N THR A 577 -21.94 13.58 -23.32
CA THR A 577 -22.78 13.01 -22.28
C THR A 577 -24.04 12.51 -22.98
N VAL A 578 -24.08 11.22 -23.29
CA VAL A 578 -25.31 10.58 -23.71
C VAL A 578 -26.02 10.51 -22.38
N ILE A 579 -26.80 11.56 -22.10
CA ILE A 579 -27.93 11.46 -21.19
C ILE A 579 -28.59 10.16 -21.66
N PRO A 580 -28.56 9.08 -20.86
CA PRO A 580 -29.21 7.85 -21.29
C PRO A 580 -30.61 8.27 -21.70
N PRO A 581 -31.13 7.84 -22.88
CA PRO A 581 -32.55 7.99 -23.10
C PRO A 581 -33.18 7.41 -21.85
N VAL A 582 -34.00 8.23 -21.18
CA VAL A 582 -34.91 7.75 -20.16
C VAL A 582 -35.72 6.68 -20.88
N LEU A 583 -35.27 5.43 -20.75
CA LEU A 583 -35.96 4.30 -21.33
C LEU A 583 -37.14 4.09 -20.40
N THR A 584 -38.20 4.83 -20.71
CA THR A 584 -39.52 4.57 -20.18
C THR A 584 -39.95 3.27 -20.84
N ILE A 585 -39.51 2.15 -20.27
CA ILE A 585 -40.20 0.89 -20.56
C ILE A 585 -41.57 1.05 -19.92
N GLY A 586 -42.59 0.98 -20.78
CA GLY A 586 -43.96 0.92 -20.36
C GLY A 586 -44.11 -0.08 -19.21
N SER A 587 -44.46 0.46 -18.05
CA SER A 587 -45.35 -0.15 -17.06
C SER A 587 -45.04 -1.57 -16.58
N ARG A 588 -43.82 -1.85 -16.07
CA ARG A 588 -43.58 -2.84 -15.00
C ARG A 588 -42.15 -2.75 -14.44
N ALA A 589 -42.03 -2.14 -13.27
CA ALA A 589 -41.05 -2.55 -12.27
C ALA A 589 -41.74 -3.56 -11.36
N VAL A 590 -41.11 -4.69 -11.04
CA VAL A 590 -41.42 -5.39 -9.79
C VAL A 590 -40.13 -5.93 -9.18
N VAL A 591 -39.69 -5.21 -8.15
CA VAL A 591 -39.17 -5.78 -6.92
C VAL A 591 -40.36 -5.75 -5.95
N ASN A 592 -40.74 -6.85 -5.30
CA ASN A 592 -40.53 -7.06 -3.85
C ASN A 592 -41.52 -8.02 -3.14
N THR A 593 -41.03 -8.54 -2.01
CA THR A 593 -41.66 -9.05 -0.77
C THR A 593 -43.19 -9.04 -0.62
N LEU A 594 -43.70 -10.18 -0.11
CA LEU A 594 -45.00 -10.42 0.53
C LEU A 594 -46.25 -10.33 -0.38
N ASP A 595 -46.55 -11.43 -1.07
CA ASP A 595 -47.87 -12.11 -1.13
C ASP A 595 -47.81 -13.27 -2.14
N ASP A 596 -47.92 -14.50 -1.64
CA ASP A 596 -48.27 -15.80 -2.24
C ASP A 596 -48.20 -16.08 -3.77
N ALA A 597 -47.24 -15.52 -4.52
CA ALA A 597 -46.94 -15.93 -5.90
C ALA A 597 -45.63 -16.74 -5.97
N VAL A 598 -45.74 -18.06 -5.79
CA VAL A 598 -44.60 -18.99 -5.69
C VAL A 598 -44.10 -19.42 -7.08
N LEU A 599 -42.84 -19.12 -7.43
CA LEU A 599 -42.16 -19.79 -8.54
C LEU A 599 -41.68 -21.17 -8.06
N ARG A 600 -42.28 -22.23 -8.59
CA ARG A 600 -42.10 -23.62 -8.11
C ARG A 600 -41.04 -24.34 -8.94
N VAL A 601 -39.78 -24.31 -8.49
CA VAL A 601 -38.76 -25.24 -8.98
C VAL A 601 -38.77 -26.47 -8.07
N ARG A 602 -39.26 -27.62 -8.55
CA ARG A 602 -39.20 -28.86 -7.78
C ARG A 602 -37.88 -29.58 -8.03
N ALA A 603 -37.09 -29.80 -6.99
CA ALA A 603 -35.99 -30.75 -6.99
C ALA A 603 -36.53 -32.16 -6.73
N ASN A 604 -36.65 -32.99 -7.77
CA ASN A 604 -36.64 -34.45 -7.56
C ASN A 604 -35.89 -35.14 -8.70
N ALA A 605 -34.66 -35.54 -8.40
CA ALA A 605 -33.64 -36.04 -9.32
C ALA A 605 -33.84 -37.49 -9.81
N SER A 606 -35.07 -37.89 -10.17
CA SER A 606 -35.33 -39.27 -10.61
C SER A 606 -36.16 -39.43 -11.89
N LEU A 607 -36.54 -38.36 -12.59
CA LEU A 607 -37.18 -38.47 -13.91
C LEU A 607 -36.62 -37.42 -14.89
N TYR A 608 -35.90 -37.90 -15.90
CA TYR A 608 -35.51 -37.12 -17.09
C TYR A 608 -36.78 -36.74 -17.87
N SER A 609 -37.36 -35.56 -17.60
CA SER A 609 -38.18 -34.79 -18.56
C SER A 609 -38.65 -33.46 -17.95
N ASP A 610 -38.15 -32.37 -18.54
CA ASP A 610 -38.65 -31.00 -18.57
C ASP A 610 -38.85 -30.25 -17.24
N VAL A 611 -37.81 -29.49 -16.86
CA VAL A 611 -37.93 -28.39 -15.89
C VAL A 611 -38.47 -27.18 -16.63
N VAL A 612 -39.74 -26.86 -16.40
CA VAL A 612 -40.40 -25.65 -16.86
C VAL A 612 -40.65 -24.79 -15.63
N ALA A 613 -39.90 -23.69 -15.48
CA ALA A 613 -40.24 -22.68 -14.49
C ALA A 613 -41.25 -21.72 -15.15
N GLU A 614 -42.29 -21.33 -14.42
CA GLU A 614 -43.35 -20.44 -14.92
C GLU A 614 -43.32 -19.17 -14.07
N LEU A 615 -43.22 -18.01 -14.72
CA LEU A 615 -43.33 -16.70 -14.07
C LEU A 615 -44.79 -16.43 -13.67
N ALA A 616 -45.00 -15.44 -12.81
CA ALA A 616 -46.33 -15.12 -12.26
C ALA A 616 -47.37 -14.70 -13.31
N ASP A 617 -46.94 -14.34 -14.52
CA ASP A 617 -47.78 -13.99 -15.66
C ASP A 617 -48.03 -15.16 -16.63
N GLY A 618 -47.58 -16.37 -16.28
CA GLY A 618 -47.74 -17.58 -17.09
C GLY A 618 -46.65 -17.75 -18.16
N GLU A 619 -45.61 -16.91 -18.14
CA GLU A 619 -44.51 -17.04 -19.08
C GLU A 619 -43.59 -18.21 -18.69
N VAL A 620 -43.38 -19.12 -19.65
CA VAL A 620 -42.52 -20.28 -19.51
C VAL A 620 -41.05 -19.86 -19.68
N VAL A 621 -40.23 -20.15 -18.67
CA VAL A 621 -38.79 -19.87 -18.67
C VAL A 621 -37.97 -21.15 -18.61
N SER A 622 -36.86 -21.15 -19.33
CA SER A 622 -35.91 -22.27 -19.41
C SER A 622 -34.70 -22.02 -18.51
N ILE A 623 -34.27 -23.05 -17.77
CA ILE A 623 -33.04 -22.98 -16.96
C ILE A 623 -31.85 -23.28 -17.86
N ILE A 624 -30.88 -22.37 -17.88
CA ILE A 624 -29.63 -22.48 -18.64
C ILE A 624 -28.54 -23.14 -17.79
N ASP A 625 -28.42 -22.74 -16.51
CA ASP A 625 -27.34 -23.19 -15.61
C ASP A 625 -27.73 -23.03 -14.11
N GLY A 626 -27.04 -23.76 -13.22
CA GLY A 626 -27.28 -23.76 -11.76
C GLY A 626 -27.87 -25.07 -11.17
N PRO A 627 -28.08 -25.13 -9.84
CA PRO A 627 -28.00 -24.03 -8.88
C PRO A 627 -26.57 -23.71 -8.40
N VAL A 628 -26.32 -22.44 -8.08
CA VAL A 628 -25.17 -21.99 -7.27
C VAL A 628 -25.69 -21.59 -5.90
N GLU A 629 -25.29 -22.32 -4.86
CA GLU A 629 -25.74 -22.10 -3.48
C GLU A 629 -24.70 -21.29 -2.69
N THR A 630 -25.16 -20.28 -1.94
CA THR A 630 -24.42 -19.56 -0.89
C THR A 630 -25.13 -19.75 0.45
N GLU A 631 -24.53 -19.32 1.57
CA GLU A 631 -25.09 -19.53 2.92
C GLU A 631 -26.57 -19.15 3.05
N ASP A 632 -27.02 -18.14 2.30
CA ASP A 632 -28.37 -17.61 2.38
C ASP A 632 -29.14 -17.60 1.04
N TYR A 633 -28.51 -17.95 -0.10
CA TYR A 633 -29.12 -17.78 -1.43
C TYR A 633 -28.87 -18.94 -2.39
N VAL A 634 -29.81 -19.18 -3.31
CA VAL A 634 -29.67 -20.10 -4.45
C VAL A 634 -29.86 -19.34 -5.76
N TRP A 635 -28.89 -19.44 -6.66
CA TRP A 635 -28.87 -18.73 -7.93
C TRP A 635 -29.05 -19.68 -9.11
N TRP A 636 -29.84 -19.25 -10.10
CA TRP A 636 -30.12 -19.98 -11.35
C TRP A 636 -29.94 -19.04 -12.53
N LEU A 637 -29.26 -19.47 -13.58
CA LEU A 637 -29.24 -18.74 -14.85
C LEU A 637 -30.44 -19.20 -15.69
N ILE A 638 -31.28 -18.26 -16.13
CA ILE A 638 -32.51 -18.55 -16.88
C ILE A 638 -32.57 -17.78 -18.19
N ARG A 639 -33.32 -18.32 -19.17
CA ARG A 639 -33.68 -17.66 -20.44
C ARG A 639 -35.18 -17.53 -20.57
N LEU A 640 -35.65 -16.32 -20.87
CA LEU A 640 -37.05 -15.98 -21.19
C LEU A 640 -37.40 -16.39 -22.63
N ALA A 641 -38.70 -16.38 -22.97
CA ALA A 641 -39.18 -16.78 -24.30
C ALA A 641 -38.72 -15.83 -25.41
N ASP A 642 -38.42 -14.57 -25.07
CA ASP A 642 -37.87 -13.56 -25.98
C ASP A 642 -36.35 -13.69 -26.22
N GLY A 643 -35.70 -14.65 -25.55
CA GLY A 643 -34.27 -14.93 -25.65
C GLY A 643 -33.41 -14.19 -24.63
N THR A 644 -33.99 -13.35 -23.77
CA THR A 644 -33.28 -12.64 -22.71
C THR A 644 -32.77 -13.61 -21.66
N GLU A 645 -31.50 -13.48 -21.28
CA GLU A 645 -30.86 -14.28 -20.23
C GLU A 645 -30.65 -13.43 -18.97
N GLY A 646 -30.80 -14.05 -17.80
CA GLY A 646 -30.59 -13.36 -16.53
C GLY A 646 -30.52 -14.33 -15.35
N TRP A 647 -29.99 -13.84 -14.24
CA TRP A 647 -29.90 -14.62 -13.00
C TRP A 647 -31.17 -14.46 -12.17
N ALA A 648 -31.70 -15.58 -11.69
CA ALA A 648 -32.78 -15.66 -10.72
C ALA A 648 -32.23 -16.12 -9.37
N VAL A 649 -32.58 -15.41 -8.28
CA VAL A 649 -32.11 -15.71 -6.93
C VAL A 649 -33.27 -16.08 -6.00
N GLU A 650 -33.05 -17.07 -5.12
CA GLU A 650 -33.95 -17.50 -4.06
C GLU A 650 -33.23 -17.40 -2.69
N PHE A 651 -33.85 -16.78 -1.69
CA PHE A 651 -33.31 -16.70 -0.32
C PHE A 651 -33.78 -17.89 0.51
N VAL A 652 -32.85 -18.55 1.22
CA VAL A 652 -33.06 -19.87 1.86
C VAL A 652 -33.66 -19.75 3.26
N ALA A 653 -33.57 -18.60 3.94
CA ALA A 653 -34.16 -18.40 5.26
C ALA A 653 -35.58 -17.80 5.16
N GLU A 654 -36.59 -18.63 5.43
CA GLU A 654 -38.00 -18.27 5.69
C GLU A 654 -38.54 -16.99 4.98
N SER A 655 -39.10 -17.21 3.79
CA SER A 655 -40.06 -16.38 3.03
C SER A 655 -39.56 -15.18 2.19
N ASN A 656 -39.38 -15.48 0.90
CA ASN A 656 -39.71 -14.69 -0.31
C ASN A 656 -39.07 -13.31 -0.54
N VAL A 657 -37.97 -13.30 -1.32
CA VAL A 657 -37.66 -12.27 -2.32
C VAL A 657 -37.04 -12.96 -3.55
N ARG A 658 -37.54 -12.65 -4.76
CA ARG A 658 -36.96 -13.08 -6.05
C ARG A 658 -36.66 -11.84 -6.89
N THR A 659 -35.42 -11.68 -7.32
CA THR A 659 -34.97 -10.59 -8.19
C THR A 659 -34.32 -11.18 -9.44
N LEU A 660 -34.63 -10.61 -10.61
CA LEU A 660 -33.97 -10.88 -11.88
C LEU A 660 -32.86 -9.84 -12.07
N VAL A 661 -31.60 -10.29 -12.15
CA VAL A 661 -30.45 -9.41 -12.40
C VAL A 661 -30.00 -9.60 -13.86
N PRO A 662 -29.90 -8.53 -14.68
CA PRO A 662 -29.35 -8.61 -16.03
C PRO A 662 -27.86 -9.00 -16.01
N LEU A 663 -27.40 -9.69 -17.05
CA LEU A 663 -26.03 -10.23 -17.18
C LEU A 663 -24.88 -9.20 -17.20
N ASP A 664 -25.18 -7.91 -17.36
CA ASP A 664 -24.15 -6.86 -17.47
C ASP A 664 -23.81 -6.16 -16.13
N PHE A 665 -24.04 -6.82 -14.98
CA PHE A 665 -23.72 -6.30 -13.65
C PHE A 665 -22.61 -7.08 -12.93
#